data_AF-R5EAZ8-F1
#
_entry.id   AF-R5EAZ8-F1
#
_cell.length_a   1.000
_cell.length_b   1.000
_cell.length_c   1.000
_cell.angle_alpha   90.00
_cell.angle_beta   90.00
_cell.angle_gamma   90.00
#
_symmetry.space_group_name_H-M   'P 1'
#
loop_
_entity.id
_entity.type
_entity.pdbx_description
1 polymer ?
#
loop_
_entity_poly.entity_id
_entity_poly.type
_entity_poly.pdbx_seq_one_letter_code
_entity_poly.pdbx_strand_id
1 'polypeptide(L)'
;MNTKQLKTLYKKEIMDVLRDKKTILTMVVLPVILYPLLFLVVMQIMTMIMSNQEQQTYYVAYENVSSENQKALEKWIDGKEDGLDYVIKTKKSENPEKDLNAEEIDAYITTSVTAEQVVYEVHYLSAVTNSSSVSDMLKEEITAYSKKVAEKNVEKLGMDVKQVLYPVDSKLQDQSSNESSMGSLLGSFIPFLLITGIMTGCMYPAIDITAGEKERGTLETLLTLPIGNLELIISKFLSVATISIVSVFINILSIGGIVFYLYKTVVSLSKGMGTFRMTSFIPAILISVICVAAFALFMSAVVMCICAFAKSFKEANNYITPLTLVVMLTAYVGFIPNVELSTKTALIPVANICLLMKNLMVFKYDFTLILMVLFSNVIYAFVAVWFLSRIYDSESILFGESFSGIKLFERRKNIQKGSLPSIQESILILVVALLLMVYAGGVMSLSHPLAGVIVPQFFIGVLPVLACIYIKGDICKVFSIRKPAVRSVLGSLVLILGTASLSLLLSNVLSFFFKENSQALNDQYLNLLDGVSFPAALLLIALTPAVCEELLFRGYMFTAFRNRMSLPKAIFFVSILFAISHMSLIKILPTALLGAALAYAVYCSDSIFTSSLMHFLNNGFSVFILYYGDKIPLLKEEQAQTPFIIGMVVLAVAGILLGMKLLKRKDSE
;
A
#
# COMPACT_ATOMS: atom_id res chain seq x y z
N MET A 1 -33.80 4.62 24.36
CA MET A 1 -33.38 5.76 23.52
C MET A 1 -34.60 6.64 23.27
N ASN A 2 -34.61 7.85 23.82
CA ASN A 2 -35.67 8.82 23.66
C ASN A 2 -35.53 9.53 22.30
N THR A 3 -36.46 9.23 21.40
CA THR A 3 -36.45 9.75 20.02
C THR A 3 -36.55 11.27 19.96
N LYS A 4 -37.20 11.91 20.94
CA LYS A 4 -37.32 13.37 21.02
C LYS A 4 -35.99 14.04 21.39
N GLN A 5 -35.24 13.44 22.32
CA GLN A 5 -33.90 13.91 22.69
C GLN A 5 -32.93 13.73 21.51
N LEU A 6 -32.91 12.55 20.88
CA LEU A 6 -32.08 12.28 19.70
C LEU A 6 -32.35 13.28 18.56
N LYS A 7 -33.62 13.51 18.23
CA LYS A 7 -33.99 14.45 17.16
C LYS A 7 -33.56 15.89 17.48
N THR A 8 -33.64 16.30 18.74
CA THR A 8 -33.23 17.64 19.18
C THR A 8 -31.72 17.82 19.05
N LEU A 9 -30.94 16.83 19.51
CA LEU A 9 -29.48 16.83 19.37
C LEU A 9 -29.04 16.82 17.91
N TYR A 10 -29.62 15.93 17.10
CA TYR A 10 -29.34 15.86 15.66
C TYR A 10 -29.60 17.21 14.98
N LYS A 11 -30.74 17.86 15.28
CA LYS A 11 -31.06 19.18 14.73
C LYS A 11 -30.07 20.25 15.17
N LYS A 12 -29.61 20.21 16.42
CA LYS A 12 -28.57 21.11 16.94
C LYS A 12 -27.27 20.94 16.15
N GLU A 13 -26.78 19.70 16.02
CA GLU A 13 -25.52 19.42 15.32
C GLU A 13 -25.57 19.81 13.83
N ILE A 14 -26.67 19.49 13.13
CA ILE A 14 -26.85 19.91 11.73
C ILE A 14 -26.89 21.44 11.61
N MET A 15 -27.58 22.13 12.52
CA MET A 15 -27.69 23.59 12.49
C MET A 15 -26.34 24.27 12.76
N ASP A 16 -25.53 23.71 13.66
CA ASP A 16 -24.21 24.24 13.96
C ASP A 16 -23.27 24.13 12.75
N VAL A 17 -23.24 22.96 12.09
CA VAL A 17 -22.45 22.80 10.85
C VAL A 17 -22.96 23.70 9.73
N LEU A 18 -24.28 23.84 9.57
CA LEU A 18 -24.85 24.71 8.53
C LEU A 18 -24.60 26.21 8.76
N ARG A 19 -24.27 26.61 9.99
CA ARG A 19 -23.90 28.00 10.31
C ARG A 19 -22.43 28.28 10.07
N ASP A 20 -21.57 27.27 10.12
CA ASP A 20 -20.16 27.43 9.79
C ASP A 20 -19.93 27.48 8.28
N LYS A 21 -19.94 28.71 7.75
CA LYS A 21 -19.68 29.00 6.33
C LYS A 21 -18.33 28.47 5.85
N LYS A 22 -17.30 28.41 6.71
CA LYS A 22 -15.97 27.92 6.33
C LYS A 22 -16.00 26.42 6.13
N THR A 23 -16.67 25.70 7.03
CA THR A 23 -16.88 24.26 6.92
C THR A 23 -17.71 23.90 5.69
N ILE A 24 -18.80 24.63 5.39
CA ILE A 24 -19.57 24.42 4.14
C ILE A 24 -18.72 24.68 2.89
N LEU A 25 -17.97 25.79 2.87
CA LEU A 25 -17.13 26.16 1.72
C LEU A 25 -16.10 25.06 1.43
N THR A 26 -15.44 24.54 2.46
CA THR A 26 -14.40 23.52 2.32
C THR A 26 -14.97 22.12 2.05
N MET A 27 -16.08 21.74 2.67
CA MET A 27 -16.62 20.38 2.56
C MET A 27 -17.55 20.16 1.35
N VAL A 28 -18.20 21.22 0.84
CA VAL A 28 -19.15 21.14 -0.29
C VAL A 28 -18.64 21.95 -1.47
N VAL A 29 -18.48 23.25 -1.32
CA VAL A 29 -18.24 24.15 -2.47
C VAL A 29 -16.90 23.86 -3.15
N LEU A 30 -15.85 23.64 -2.35
CA LEU A 30 -14.51 23.38 -2.88
C LEU A 30 -14.46 22.08 -3.71
N PRO A 31 -14.86 20.89 -3.22
CA PRO A 31 -14.94 19.67 -4.04
C PRO A 31 -15.79 19.84 -5.31
N VAL A 32 -16.94 20.50 -5.20
CA VAL A 32 -17.88 20.71 -6.32
C VAL A 32 -17.25 21.52 -7.45
N ILE A 33 -16.37 22.46 -7.16
CA ILE A 33 -15.66 23.26 -8.17
C ILE A 33 -14.35 22.57 -8.59
N LEU A 34 -13.59 22.10 -7.61
CA LEU A 34 -12.24 21.56 -7.80
C LEU A 34 -12.26 20.28 -8.62
N TYR A 35 -13.20 19.36 -8.38
CA TYR A 35 -13.19 18.06 -9.05
C TYR A 35 -13.52 18.16 -10.55
N PRO A 36 -14.55 18.92 -10.99
CA PRO A 36 -14.74 19.18 -12.42
C PRO A 36 -13.55 19.88 -13.06
N LEU A 37 -12.95 20.86 -12.37
CA LEU A 37 -11.80 21.59 -12.88
C LEU A 37 -10.59 20.66 -13.06
N LEU A 38 -10.32 19.80 -12.06
CA LEU A 38 -9.25 18.80 -12.14
C LEU A 38 -9.51 17.81 -13.29
N PHE A 39 -10.76 17.36 -13.45
CA PHE A 39 -11.14 16.49 -14.56
C PHE A 39 -10.90 17.15 -15.93
N LEU A 40 -11.30 18.42 -16.10
CA LEU A 40 -11.03 19.19 -17.31
C LEU A 40 -9.53 19.35 -17.58
N VAL A 41 -8.75 19.70 -16.56
CA VAL A 41 -7.30 19.88 -16.69
C VAL A 41 -6.63 18.56 -17.10
N VAL A 42 -6.97 17.45 -16.45
CA VAL A 42 -6.42 16.13 -16.82
C VAL A 42 -6.78 15.76 -18.25
N MET A 43 -8.04 15.94 -18.65
CA MET A 43 -8.48 15.66 -20.03
C MET A 43 -7.75 16.55 -21.03
N GLN A 44 -7.57 17.84 -20.74
CA GLN A 44 -6.88 18.76 -21.64
C GLN A 44 -5.38 18.45 -21.76
N ILE A 45 -4.74 18.04 -20.65
CA ILE A 45 -3.36 17.53 -20.67
C ILE A 45 -3.28 16.28 -21.53
N MET A 46 -4.23 15.34 -21.39
CA MET A 46 -4.27 14.13 -22.21
C MET A 46 -4.44 14.46 -23.70
N THR A 47 -5.33 15.40 -24.04
CA THR A 47 -5.48 15.87 -25.41
C THR A 47 -4.21 16.54 -25.93
N MET A 48 -3.52 17.35 -25.11
CA MET A 48 -2.25 17.96 -25.49
C MET A 48 -1.15 16.92 -25.71
N ILE A 49 -1.09 15.88 -24.87
CA ILE A 49 -0.13 14.78 -25.02
C ILE A 49 -0.40 14.05 -26.34
N MET A 50 -1.67 13.71 -26.62
CA MET A 50 -2.07 13.05 -27.87
C MET A 50 -1.80 13.93 -29.09
N SER A 51 -2.14 15.22 -29.05
CA SER A 51 -1.92 16.13 -30.19
C SER A 51 -0.46 16.47 -30.42
N ASN A 52 0.37 16.51 -29.37
CA ASN A 52 1.80 16.75 -29.52
C ASN A 52 2.55 15.55 -30.09
N GLN A 53 2.00 14.33 -29.99
CA GLN A 53 2.54 13.17 -30.70
C GLN A 53 2.37 13.29 -32.22
N GLU A 54 1.33 13.99 -32.69
CA GLU A 54 0.96 14.12 -34.12
C GLU A 54 1.81 15.12 -34.93
N GLN A 55 2.75 15.86 -34.32
CA GLN A 55 3.53 16.90 -35.02
C GLN A 55 5.04 16.90 -34.76
N GLN A 56 5.58 15.90 -34.06
CA GLN A 56 7.02 15.87 -33.78
C GLN A 56 7.85 15.50 -35.00
N THR A 57 8.86 16.34 -35.30
CA THR A 57 9.89 16.05 -36.29
C THR A 57 11.08 15.43 -35.57
N TYR A 58 11.49 14.25 -36.01
CA TYR A 58 12.61 13.52 -35.47
C TYR A 58 13.79 13.54 -36.43
N TYR A 59 15.01 13.71 -35.90
CA TYR A 59 16.23 13.76 -36.71
C TYR A 59 16.99 12.43 -36.61
N VAL A 60 17.22 11.80 -37.76
CA VAL A 60 17.95 10.53 -37.84
C VAL A 60 19.20 10.71 -38.69
N ALA A 61 20.33 10.13 -38.26
CA ALA A 61 21.55 10.07 -39.05
C ALA A 61 21.82 8.66 -39.59
N TYR A 62 22.59 8.56 -40.67
CA TYR A 62 23.03 7.28 -41.24
C TYR A 62 24.55 7.18 -41.13
N GLU A 63 25.03 6.01 -40.74
CA GLU A 63 26.46 5.71 -40.64
C GLU A 63 26.77 4.37 -41.32
N ASN A 64 27.77 4.33 -42.19
CA ASN A 64 28.20 3.11 -42.90
C ASN A 64 27.07 2.40 -43.68
N VAL A 65 26.05 3.15 -44.13
CA VAL A 65 24.96 2.64 -44.98
C VAL A 65 25.28 2.92 -46.45
N SER A 66 25.14 1.92 -47.32
CA SER A 66 25.37 2.11 -48.75
C SER A 66 24.36 3.13 -49.31
N SER A 67 24.80 3.97 -50.26
CA SER A 67 23.96 5.03 -50.83
C SER A 67 22.69 4.50 -51.52
N GLU A 68 22.69 3.24 -51.93
CA GLU A 68 21.52 2.56 -52.51
C GLU A 68 20.52 2.13 -51.43
N ASN A 69 21.00 1.52 -50.33
CA ASN A 69 20.15 1.10 -49.21
C ASN A 69 19.58 2.30 -48.45
N GLN A 70 20.38 3.35 -48.24
CA GLN A 70 19.93 4.59 -47.64
C GLN A 70 18.78 5.20 -48.43
N LYS A 71 18.95 5.41 -49.74
CA LYS A 71 17.90 5.97 -50.61
C LYS A 71 16.64 5.11 -50.67
N ALA A 72 16.79 3.78 -50.60
CA ALA A 72 15.66 2.87 -50.62
C ALA A 72 14.82 2.95 -49.33
N LEU A 73 15.48 3.10 -48.18
CA LEU A 73 14.82 3.27 -46.88
C LEU A 73 14.25 4.69 -46.73
N GLU A 74 14.99 5.73 -47.11
CA GLU A 74 14.50 7.12 -47.14
C GLU A 74 13.26 7.24 -48.02
N LYS A 75 13.27 6.66 -49.23
CA LYS A 75 12.10 6.67 -50.12
C LYS A 75 10.90 5.89 -49.56
N TRP A 76 11.13 4.88 -48.72
CA TRP A 76 10.04 4.15 -48.06
C TRP A 76 9.42 4.99 -46.95
N ILE A 77 10.26 5.64 -46.14
CA ILE A 77 9.86 6.51 -45.03
C ILE A 77 9.16 7.78 -45.58
N ASP A 78 9.74 8.44 -46.59
CA ASP A 78 9.17 9.62 -47.25
C ASP A 78 7.98 9.30 -48.17
N GLY A 79 7.90 8.06 -48.68
CA GLY A 79 6.88 7.64 -49.66
C GLY A 79 5.48 7.44 -49.08
N LYS A 80 5.32 7.53 -47.76
CA LYS A 80 4.03 7.56 -47.05
C LYS A 80 3.68 9.01 -46.68
N GLU A 81 3.39 9.86 -47.67
CA GLU A 81 2.84 11.20 -47.42
C GLU A 81 1.38 11.17 -46.91
N ASP A 82 0.67 10.06 -47.06
CA ASP A 82 -0.72 9.93 -46.58
C ASP A 82 -0.78 9.06 -45.30
N GLY A 83 -0.77 9.72 -44.14
CA GLY A 83 -1.26 9.15 -42.87
C GLY A 83 -0.22 8.71 -41.84
N LEU A 84 1.02 9.21 -41.88
CA LEU A 84 1.96 9.07 -40.77
C LEU A 84 1.93 10.32 -39.89
N ASP A 85 1.72 10.12 -38.58
CA ASP A 85 1.53 11.18 -37.58
C ASP A 85 2.87 11.81 -37.09
N TYR A 86 3.99 11.62 -37.81
CA TYR A 86 5.33 12.08 -37.45
C TYR A 86 6.23 12.26 -38.68
N VAL A 87 7.26 13.12 -38.60
CA VAL A 87 8.20 13.37 -39.71
C VAL A 87 9.62 12.97 -39.32
N ILE A 88 10.17 11.94 -39.94
CA ILE A 88 11.59 11.57 -39.78
C ILE A 88 12.40 12.31 -40.85
N LYS A 89 13.35 13.15 -40.41
CA LYS A 89 14.26 13.87 -41.32
C LYS A 89 15.69 13.37 -41.16
N THR A 90 16.35 13.12 -42.28
CA THR A 90 17.78 12.82 -42.27
C THR A 90 18.59 14.07 -41.93
N LYS A 91 19.41 14.01 -40.87
CA LYS A 91 20.44 15.01 -40.55
C LYS A 91 21.82 14.42 -40.85
N LYS A 92 22.63 15.12 -41.64
CA LYS A 92 24.01 14.72 -41.90
C LYS A 92 24.85 14.98 -40.64
N SER A 93 25.51 13.95 -40.13
CA SER A 93 26.40 14.02 -38.97
C SER A 93 27.77 13.45 -39.34
N GLU A 94 28.85 14.09 -38.89
CA GLU A 94 30.22 13.60 -39.04
C GLU A 94 30.60 12.59 -37.95
N ASN A 95 29.90 12.61 -36.80
CA ASN A 95 30.04 11.63 -35.72
C ASN A 95 28.68 11.39 -35.04
N PRO A 96 27.87 10.46 -35.57
CA PRO A 96 26.50 10.23 -35.12
C PRO A 96 26.39 9.80 -33.66
N GLU A 97 27.37 9.07 -33.13
CA GLU A 97 27.39 8.68 -31.71
C GLU A 97 27.52 9.90 -30.80
N LYS A 98 28.37 10.87 -31.16
CA LYS A 98 28.55 12.10 -30.38
C LYS A 98 27.31 13.00 -30.46
N ASP A 99 26.72 13.12 -31.65
CA ASP A 99 25.54 13.97 -31.87
C ASP A 99 24.30 13.37 -31.20
N LEU A 100 24.18 12.03 -31.12
CA LEU A 100 23.14 11.34 -30.37
C LEU A 100 23.27 11.63 -28.86
N ASN A 101 24.49 11.53 -28.32
CA ASN A 101 24.76 11.84 -26.91
C ASN A 101 24.58 13.34 -26.57
N ALA A 102 24.69 14.22 -27.57
CA ALA A 102 24.42 15.65 -27.43
C ALA A 102 22.95 16.02 -27.69
N GLU A 103 22.08 15.03 -27.97
CA GLU A 103 20.66 15.21 -28.32
C GLU A 103 20.46 16.11 -29.57
N GLU A 104 21.46 16.19 -30.45
CA GLU A 104 21.39 16.90 -31.73
C GLU A 104 20.72 16.10 -32.86
N ILE A 105 20.65 14.78 -32.65
CA ILE A 105 19.88 13.79 -33.41
C ILE A 105 19.17 12.85 -32.42
N ASP A 106 18.05 12.27 -32.83
CA ASP A 106 17.25 11.38 -31.98
C ASP A 106 17.66 9.91 -32.13
N ALA A 107 18.17 9.48 -33.29
CA ALA A 107 18.71 8.13 -33.50
C ALA A 107 19.69 8.11 -34.67
N TYR A 108 20.51 7.06 -34.77
CA TYR A 108 21.25 6.80 -36.01
C TYR A 108 21.18 5.32 -36.43
N ILE A 109 21.27 5.10 -37.73
CA ILE A 109 21.14 3.77 -38.34
C ILE A 109 22.48 3.36 -38.94
N THR A 110 22.91 2.15 -38.59
CA THR A 110 24.06 1.47 -39.22
C THR A 110 23.59 0.23 -39.96
N THR A 111 24.35 -0.22 -40.97
CA THR A 111 24.05 -1.49 -41.64
C THR A 111 25.17 -2.50 -41.48
N SER A 112 24.84 -3.70 -41.05
CA SER A 112 25.69 -4.88 -41.14
C SER A 112 25.19 -5.77 -42.28
N VAL A 113 25.96 -5.84 -43.38
CA VAL A 113 25.63 -6.69 -44.52
C VAL A 113 26.23 -8.07 -44.29
N THR A 114 25.37 -9.07 -44.10
CA THR A 114 25.77 -10.48 -44.10
C THR A 114 25.60 -11.02 -45.52
N ALA A 115 26.25 -12.13 -45.88
CA ALA A 115 26.19 -12.72 -47.24
C ALA A 115 24.76 -13.02 -47.75
N GLU A 116 23.76 -13.07 -46.87
CA GLU A 116 22.38 -13.44 -47.18
C GLU A 116 21.34 -12.35 -46.84
N GLN A 117 21.69 -11.31 -46.06
CA GLN A 117 20.74 -10.27 -45.63
C GLN A 117 21.41 -8.95 -45.24
N VAL A 118 20.67 -7.85 -45.42
CA VAL A 118 21.03 -6.52 -44.91
C VAL A 118 20.36 -6.33 -43.55
N VAL A 119 21.15 -6.16 -42.48
CA VAL A 119 20.64 -5.88 -41.14
C VAL A 119 20.79 -4.38 -40.86
N TYR A 120 19.70 -3.73 -40.48
CA TYR A 120 19.71 -2.34 -40.01
C TYR A 120 19.77 -2.34 -38.48
N GLU A 121 20.79 -1.69 -37.92
CA GLU A 121 20.98 -1.52 -36.49
C GLU A 121 20.65 -0.08 -36.11
N VAL A 122 19.63 0.09 -35.25
CA VAL A 122 19.16 1.38 -34.77
C VAL A 122 19.79 1.67 -33.41
N HIS A 123 20.58 2.73 -33.32
CA HIS A 123 21.22 3.19 -32.10
C HIS A 123 20.45 4.36 -31.51
N TYR A 124 20.08 4.25 -30.24
CA TYR A 124 19.22 5.21 -29.54
C TYR A 124 19.52 5.26 -28.03
N LEU A 125 19.02 6.30 -27.36
CA LEU A 125 19.11 6.50 -25.91
C LEU A 125 17.77 6.17 -25.26
N SER A 126 17.70 5.05 -24.52
CA SER A 126 16.47 4.62 -23.85
C SER A 126 16.00 5.57 -22.73
N ALA A 127 16.92 6.41 -22.21
CA ALA A 127 16.60 7.40 -21.18
C ALA A 127 15.99 8.70 -21.76
N VAL A 128 16.11 8.93 -23.07
CA VAL A 128 15.60 10.10 -23.76
C VAL A 128 14.30 9.73 -24.47
N THR A 129 13.21 10.42 -24.14
CA THR A 129 11.87 10.08 -24.64
C THR A 129 11.79 10.08 -26.16
N ASN A 130 12.28 11.14 -26.83
CA ASN A 130 12.26 11.23 -28.29
C ASN A 130 13.08 10.12 -28.95
N SER A 131 14.28 9.85 -28.43
CA SER A 131 15.17 8.82 -28.96
C SER A 131 14.57 7.41 -28.83
N SER A 132 13.96 7.10 -27.68
CA SER A 132 13.22 5.86 -27.47
C SER A 132 12.02 5.76 -28.43
N SER A 133 11.20 6.80 -28.54
CA SER A 133 10.03 6.81 -29.43
C SER A 133 10.42 6.62 -30.91
N VAL A 134 11.48 7.29 -31.36
CA VAL A 134 12.01 7.14 -32.73
C VAL A 134 12.54 5.74 -32.98
N SER A 135 13.16 5.10 -31.99
CA SER A 135 13.67 3.75 -32.13
C SER A 135 12.54 2.74 -32.41
N ASP A 136 11.41 2.87 -31.70
CA ASP A 136 10.23 2.03 -31.90
C ASP A 136 9.62 2.30 -33.29
N MET A 137 9.52 3.57 -33.70
CA MET A 137 9.04 3.96 -35.03
C MET A 137 9.91 3.42 -36.16
N LEU A 138 11.24 3.59 -36.07
CA LEU A 138 12.19 3.08 -37.06
C LEU A 138 12.14 1.56 -37.15
N LYS A 139 11.98 0.87 -36.01
CA LYS A 139 11.84 -0.59 -35.99
C LYS A 139 10.57 -1.05 -36.70
N GLU A 140 9.44 -0.39 -36.48
CA GLU A 140 8.19 -0.67 -37.19
C GLU A 140 8.32 -0.42 -38.69
N GLU A 141 8.91 0.70 -39.11
CA GLU A 141 9.09 1.04 -40.52
C GLU A 141 10.09 0.12 -41.24
N ILE A 142 11.23 -0.23 -40.60
CA ILE A 142 12.19 -1.20 -41.14
C ILE A 142 11.53 -2.58 -41.29
N THR A 143 10.68 -2.98 -40.33
CA THR A 143 9.93 -4.24 -40.39
C THR A 143 8.91 -4.22 -41.54
N ALA A 144 8.18 -3.12 -41.71
CA ALA A 144 7.24 -2.94 -42.81
C ALA A 144 7.94 -2.91 -44.18
N TYR A 145 9.10 -2.27 -44.27
CA TYR A 145 9.95 -2.26 -45.46
C TYR A 145 10.46 -3.67 -45.78
N SER A 146 10.99 -4.39 -44.79
CA SER A 146 11.45 -5.78 -44.92
C SER A 146 10.33 -6.68 -45.45
N LYS A 147 9.13 -6.53 -44.90
CA LYS A 147 7.91 -7.21 -45.35
C LYS A 147 7.61 -6.91 -46.83
N LYS A 148 7.69 -5.65 -47.27
CA LYS A 148 7.47 -5.25 -48.67
C LYS A 148 8.54 -5.82 -49.62
N VAL A 149 9.79 -5.84 -49.18
CA VAL A 149 10.89 -6.45 -49.94
C VAL A 149 10.67 -7.96 -50.09
N ALA A 150 10.23 -8.63 -49.01
CA ALA A 150 9.87 -10.04 -49.04
C ALA A 150 8.73 -10.33 -50.04
N GLU A 151 7.66 -9.52 -50.07
CA GLU A 151 6.57 -9.64 -51.05
C GLU A 151 7.11 -9.59 -52.49
N LYS A 152 7.95 -8.59 -52.82
CA LYS A 152 8.56 -8.46 -54.15
C LYS A 152 9.44 -9.65 -54.52
N ASN A 153 10.18 -10.20 -53.55
CA ASN A 153 11.04 -11.36 -53.79
C ASN A 153 10.22 -12.62 -54.07
N VAL A 154 9.10 -12.81 -53.38
CA VAL A 154 8.16 -13.93 -53.62
C VAL A 154 7.47 -13.79 -54.98
N GLU A 155 7.07 -12.57 -55.37
CA GLU A 155 6.50 -12.29 -56.70
C GLU A 155 7.50 -12.60 -57.83
N LYS A 156 8.77 -12.22 -57.66
CA LYS A 156 9.84 -12.53 -58.64
C LYS A 156 10.05 -14.02 -58.85
N LEU A 157 9.77 -14.84 -57.83
CA LEU A 157 9.85 -16.29 -57.89
C LEU A 157 8.58 -16.94 -58.45
N GLY A 158 7.57 -16.14 -58.85
CA GLY A 158 6.32 -16.63 -59.44
C GLY A 158 5.37 -17.31 -58.43
N MET A 159 5.60 -17.11 -57.13
CA MET A 159 4.80 -17.70 -56.06
C MET A 159 3.71 -16.73 -55.57
N ASP A 160 2.60 -17.26 -55.04
CA ASP A 160 1.52 -16.44 -54.48
C ASP A 160 1.93 -15.83 -53.13
N VAL A 161 1.97 -14.50 -53.07
CA VAL A 161 2.40 -13.72 -51.89
C VAL A 161 1.56 -14.03 -50.66
N LYS A 162 0.24 -14.18 -50.81
CA LYS A 162 -0.67 -14.41 -49.69
C LYS A 162 -0.50 -15.81 -49.14
N GLN A 163 -0.33 -16.82 -49.99
CA GLN A 163 -0.11 -18.19 -49.52
C GLN A 163 1.25 -18.39 -48.86
N VAL A 164 2.29 -17.70 -49.32
CA VAL A 164 3.66 -17.87 -48.81
C VAL A 164 3.95 -17.01 -47.58
N LEU A 165 3.58 -15.71 -47.60
CA LEU A 165 3.92 -14.78 -46.52
C LEU A 165 2.76 -14.52 -45.55
N TYR A 166 1.50 -14.63 -46.00
CA TYR A 166 0.31 -14.34 -45.17
C TYR A 166 -0.73 -15.49 -45.16
N PRO A 167 -0.31 -16.75 -44.90
CA PRO A 167 -1.25 -17.87 -44.88
C PRO A 167 -2.31 -17.75 -43.77
N VAL A 168 -2.05 -16.91 -42.76
CA VAL A 168 -2.97 -16.59 -41.66
C VAL A 168 -3.10 -15.08 -41.58
N ASP A 169 -4.33 -14.57 -41.65
CA ASP A 169 -4.69 -13.16 -41.52
C ASP A 169 -5.56 -12.95 -40.28
N SER A 170 -5.37 -11.83 -39.59
CA SER A 170 -6.12 -11.49 -38.38
C SER A 170 -6.91 -10.21 -38.60
N LYS A 171 -8.24 -10.28 -38.45
CA LYS A 171 -9.12 -9.12 -38.48
C LYS A 171 -9.56 -8.78 -37.07
N LEU A 172 -9.21 -7.58 -36.60
CA LEU A 172 -9.68 -7.05 -35.34
C LEU A 172 -11.03 -6.35 -35.56
N GLN A 173 -12.04 -6.75 -34.79
CA GLN A 173 -13.34 -6.09 -34.76
C GLN A 173 -13.62 -5.66 -33.32
N ASP A 174 -13.67 -4.35 -33.09
CA ASP A 174 -14.06 -3.81 -31.79
C ASP A 174 -15.57 -4.05 -31.59
N GLN A 175 -15.90 -4.82 -30.57
CA GLN A 175 -17.27 -5.13 -30.15
C GLN A 175 -17.71 -4.25 -28.96
N SER A 176 -16.86 -3.36 -28.48
CA SER A 176 -17.18 -2.47 -27.37
C SER A 176 -18.17 -1.39 -27.81
N SER A 177 -19.16 -1.11 -26.97
CA SER A 177 -20.03 0.04 -27.18
C SER A 177 -19.29 1.32 -26.78
N ASN A 178 -19.62 2.43 -27.44
CA ASN A 178 -19.08 3.75 -27.10
C ASN A 178 -19.30 4.08 -25.62
N GLU A 179 -20.46 3.70 -25.06
CA GLU A 179 -20.77 3.85 -23.64
C GLU A 179 -19.86 3.02 -22.74
N SER A 180 -19.52 1.78 -23.13
CA SER A 180 -18.64 0.91 -22.36
C SER A 180 -17.21 1.47 -22.31
N SER A 181 -16.71 1.97 -23.44
CA SER A 181 -15.38 2.58 -23.53
C SER A 181 -15.29 3.87 -22.70
N MET A 182 -16.30 4.74 -22.79
CA MET A 182 -16.41 5.91 -21.89
C MET A 182 -16.55 5.46 -20.42
N GLY A 183 -17.34 4.43 -20.16
CA GLY A 183 -17.53 3.82 -18.86
C GLY A 183 -16.24 3.31 -18.22
N SER A 184 -15.32 2.76 -19.02
CA SER A 184 -14.00 2.31 -18.55
C SER A 184 -13.14 3.49 -18.06
N LEU A 185 -13.13 4.59 -18.81
CA LEU A 185 -12.43 5.82 -18.43
C LEU A 185 -13.04 6.42 -17.15
N LEU A 186 -14.36 6.62 -17.13
CA LEU A 186 -15.07 7.16 -15.96
C LEU A 186 -14.92 6.25 -14.73
N GLY A 187 -15.00 4.93 -14.93
CA GLY A 187 -14.84 3.92 -13.88
C GLY A 187 -13.44 3.86 -13.27
N SER A 188 -12.44 4.42 -13.94
CA SER A 188 -11.06 4.49 -13.40
C SER A 188 -10.85 5.71 -12.50
N PHE A 189 -11.45 6.86 -12.85
CA PHE A 189 -11.22 8.14 -12.13
C PHE A 189 -12.29 8.51 -11.11
N ILE A 190 -13.58 8.33 -11.44
CA ILE A 190 -14.69 8.76 -10.58
C ILE A 190 -14.62 8.15 -9.18
N PRO A 191 -14.33 6.84 -8.99
CA PRO A 191 -14.35 6.25 -7.66
C PRO A 191 -13.33 6.90 -6.71
N PHE A 192 -12.15 7.25 -7.21
CA PHE A 192 -11.12 7.95 -6.44
C PHE A 192 -11.62 9.33 -5.98
N LEU A 193 -12.19 10.13 -6.90
CA LEU A 193 -12.73 11.47 -6.58
C LEU A 193 -13.89 11.42 -5.58
N LEU A 194 -14.75 10.41 -5.68
CA LEU A 194 -15.85 10.25 -4.74
C LEU A 194 -15.36 9.85 -3.35
N ILE A 195 -14.37 8.97 -3.24
CA ILE A 195 -13.79 8.58 -1.95
C ILE A 195 -13.06 9.75 -1.30
N THR A 196 -12.28 10.53 -2.06
CA THR A 196 -11.67 11.77 -1.53
C THR A 196 -12.74 12.79 -1.13
N GLY A 197 -13.84 12.86 -1.89
CA GLY A 197 -15.03 13.64 -1.55
C GLY A 197 -15.67 13.21 -0.24
N ILE A 198 -15.84 11.91 -0.01
CA ILE A 198 -16.37 11.35 1.24
C ILE A 198 -15.46 11.72 2.40
N MET A 199 -14.15 11.50 2.26
CA MET A 199 -13.16 11.84 3.28
C MET A 199 -13.25 13.32 3.67
N THR A 200 -13.29 14.21 2.68
CA THR A 200 -13.41 15.65 2.95
C THR A 200 -14.76 16.00 3.59
N GLY A 201 -15.84 15.35 3.13
CA GLY A 201 -17.20 15.55 3.61
C GLY A 201 -17.47 15.05 5.03
N CYS A 202 -16.74 14.03 5.50
CA CYS A 202 -16.86 13.54 6.88
C CYS A 202 -15.80 14.14 7.82
N MET A 203 -14.59 14.44 7.33
CA MET A 203 -13.47 14.91 8.14
C MET A 203 -13.76 16.21 8.88
N TYR A 204 -14.12 17.29 8.18
CA TYR A 204 -14.34 18.59 8.84
C TYR A 204 -15.51 18.58 9.83
N PRO A 205 -16.70 18.05 9.49
CA PRO A 205 -17.81 17.95 10.44
C PRO A 205 -17.48 17.06 11.64
N ALA A 206 -16.78 15.94 11.43
CA ALA A 206 -16.38 15.06 12.52
C ALA A 206 -15.40 15.74 13.47
N ILE A 207 -14.40 16.48 12.95
CA ILE A 207 -13.44 17.23 13.79
C ILE A 207 -14.20 18.26 14.66
N ASP A 208 -15.06 19.08 14.05
CA ASP A 208 -15.74 20.16 14.77
C ASP A 208 -16.68 19.62 15.87
N ILE A 209 -17.50 18.61 15.55
CA ILE A 209 -18.51 18.04 16.46
C ILE A 209 -17.88 17.23 17.61
N THR A 210 -16.62 16.80 17.49
CA THR A 210 -15.95 15.96 18.50
C THR A 210 -14.80 16.69 19.20
N ALA A 211 -13.69 16.90 18.52
CA ALA A 211 -12.51 17.57 19.07
C ALA A 211 -12.73 19.08 19.22
N GLY A 212 -13.49 19.70 18.32
CA GLY A 212 -13.84 21.13 18.41
C GLY A 212 -14.69 21.45 19.65
N GLU A 213 -15.65 20.60 20.00
CA GLU A 213 -16.42 20.76 21.24
C GLU A 213 -15.59 20.54 22.51
N LYS A 214 -14.64 19.60 22.48
CA LYS A 214 -13.68 19.40 23.57
C LYS A 214 -12.79 20.63 23.75
N GLU A 215 -12.28 21.18 22.64
CA GLU A 215 -11.43 22.38 22.65
C GLU A 215 -12.17 23.61 23.21
N ARG A 216 -13.48 23.73 22.91
CA ARG A 216 -14.33 24.84 23.37
C ARG A 216 -14.85 24.66 24.81
N GLY A 217 -14.65 23.49 25.44
CA GLY A 217 -15.21 23.18 26.76
C GLY A 217 -16.74 23.07 26.79
N THR A 218 -17.38 22.83 25.64
CA THR A 218 -18.85 22.74 25.54
C THR A 218 -19.37 21.32 25.78
N LEU A 219 -18.48 20.31 25.66
CA LEU A 219 -18.84 18.91 25.85
C LEU A 219 -19.20 18.62 27.31
N GLU A 220 -18.48 19.22 28.25
CA GLU A 220 -18.72 19.14 29.70
C GLU A 220 -20.12 19.63 30.04
N THR A 221 -20.55 20.73 29.42
CA THR A 221 -21.90 21.29 29.62
C THR A 221 -22.96 20.32 29.09
N LEU A 222 -22.75 19.72 27.92
CA LEU A 222 -23.68 18.73 27.35
C LEU A 222 -23.82 17.47 28.23
N LEU A 223 -22.74 17.04 28.88
CA LEU A 223 -22.74 15.89 29.78
C LEU A 223 -23.44 16.15 31.13
N THR A 224 -23.69 17.42 31.50
CA THR A 224 -24.53 17.76 32.67
C THR A 224 -26.03 17.70 32.40
N LEU A 225 -26.44 17.66 31.13
CA LEU A 225 -27.84 17.56 30.75
C LEU A 225 -28.33 16.10 30.94
N PRO A 226 -29.63 15.87 31.21
CA PRO A 226 -30.19 14.53 31.41
C PRO A 226 -30.35 13.78 30.08
N ILE A 227 -29.22 13.47 29.43
CA ILE A 227 -29.10 12.88 28.09
C ILE A 227 -28.21 11.64 28.20
N GLY A 228 -28.60 10.53 27.56
CA GLY A 228 -27.77 9.33 27.56
C GLY A 228 -26.57 9.43 26.61
N ASN A 229 -25.43 8.83 26.96
CA ASN A 229 -24.22 8.76 26.12
C ASN A 229 -24.54 8.24 24.71
N LEU A 230 -25.33 7.17 24.60
CA LEU A 230 -25.73 6.60 23.31
C LEU A 230 -26.54 7.58 22.44
N GLU A 231 -27.39 8.41 23.02
CA GLU A 231 -28.18 9.41 22.29
C GLU A 231 -27.29 10.53 21.74
N LEU A 232 -26.32 10.96 22.55
CA LEU A 232 -25.32 11.94 22.16
C LEU A 232 -24.44 11.40 21.03
N ILE A 233 -23.96 10.16 21.13
CA ILE A 233 -23.07 9.57 20.13
C ILE A 233 -23.80 9.30 18.81
N ILE A 234 -25.00 8.71 18.87
CA ILE A 234 -25.78 8.40 17.67
C ILE A 234 -26.23 9.68 16.96
N SER A 235 -26.61 10.73 17.70
CA SER A 235 -26.97 12.01 17.07
C SER A 235 -25.79 12.64 16.34
N LYS A 236 -24.60 12.68 16.96
CA LYS A 236 -23.38 13.19 16.32
C LYS A 236 -22.99 12.39 15.09
N PHE A 237 -23.01 11.05 15.20
CA PHE A 237 -22.74 10.15 14.09
C PHE A 237 -23.70 10.37 12.91
N LEU A 238 -25.01 10.40 13.18
CA LEU A 238 -26.02 10.63 12.14
C LEU A 238 -25.85 12.01 11.48
N SER A 239 -25.46 13.03 12.23
CA SER A 239 -25.21 14.37 11.68
C SER A 239 -24.05 14.36 10.69
N VAL A 240 -22.89 13.83 11.09
CA VAL A 240 -21.71 13.70 10.22
C VAL A 240 -22.02 12.85 8.99
N ALA A 241 -22.71 11.73 9.18
CA ALA A 241 -23.13 10.85 8.10
C ALA A 241 -24.04 11.56 7.08
N THR A 242 -25.08 12.27 7.54
CA THR A 242 -25.98 13.01 6.64
C THR A 242 -25.22 14.05 5.83
N ILE A 243 -24.32 14.81 6.48
CA ILE A 243 -23.53 15.84 5.80
C ILE A 243 -22.62 15.20 4.74
N SER A 244 -21.98 14.08 5.07
CA SER A 244 -21.14 13.35 4.12
C SER A 244 -21.94 12.83 2.92
N ILE A 245 -23.12 12.23 3.15
CA ILE A 245 -23.99 11.74 2.07
C ILE A 245 -24.47 12.88 1.17
N VAL A 246 -24.85 14.02 1.76
CA VAL A 246 -25.24 15.21 1.00
C VAL A 246 -24.06 15.74 0.16
N SER A 247 -22.86 15.83 0.74
CA SER A 247 -21.65 16.25 0.02
C SER A 247 -21.35 15.33 -1.16
N VAL A 248 -21.44 14.01 -0.97
CA VAL A 248 -21.30 13.02 -2.06
C VAL A 248 -22.32 13.24 -3.16
N PHE A 249 -23.59 13.41 -2.81
CA PHE A 249 -24.65 13.57 -3.78
C PHE A 249 -24.41 14.81 -4.66
N ILE A 250 -24.01 15.93 -4.04
CA ILE A 250 -23.66 17.15 -4.77
C ILE A 250 -22.41 16.94 -5.64
N ASN A 251 -21.41 16.19 -5.17
CA ASN A 251 -20.22 15.85 -5.96
C ASN A 251 -20.56 14.98 -7.18
N ILE A 252 -21.42 13.97 -7.03
CA ILE A 252 -21.90 13.14 -8.14
C ILE A 252 -22.64 14.00 -9.17
N LEU A 253 -23.51 14.91 -8.72
CA LEU A 253 -24.21 15.84 -9.62
C LEU A 253 -23.24 16.77 -10.34
N SER A 254 -22.21 17.26 -9.66
CA SER A 254 -21.18 18.11 -10.25
C SER A 254 -20.39 17.38 -11.34
N ILE A 255 -19.93 16.17 -11.04
CA ILE A 255 -19.21 15.31 -11.99
C ILE A 255 -20.12 14.94 -13.17
N GLY A 256 -21.38 14.57 -12.92
CA GLY A 256 -22.36 14.29 -13.97
C GLY A 256 -22.62 15.50 -14.88
N GLY A 257 -22.67 16.71 -14.30
CA GLY A 257 -22.82 17.97 -15.02
C GLY A 257 -21.66 18.25 -15.98
N ILE A 258 -20.41 18.03 -15.54
CA ILE A 258 -19.25 18.27 -16.40
C ILE A 258 -19.12 17.22 -17.51
N VAL A 259 -19.40 15.95 -17.21
CA VAL A 259 -19.43 14.88 -18.23
C VAL A 259 -20.49 15.19 -19.29
N PHE A 260 -21.66 15.67 -18.88
CA PHE A 260 -22.70 16.10 -19.81
C PHE A 260 -22.30 17.31 -20.67
N TYR A 261 -21.63 18.31 -20.08
CA TYR A 261 -21.09 19.46 -20.80
C TYR A 261 -20.08 19.03 -21.86
N LEU A 262 -19.10 18.19 -21.48
CA LEU A 262 -18.08 17.67 -22.39
C LEU A 262 -18.69 16.85 -23.52
N TYR A 263 -19.67 16.01 -23.22
CA TYR A 263 -20.40 15.27 -24.24
C TYR A 263 -21.02 16.19 -25.29
N LYS A 264 -21.71 17.26 -24.86
CA LYS A 264 -22.29 18.24 -25.79
C LYS A 264 -21.24 18.94 -26.64
N THR A 265 -20.10 19.27 -26.05
CA THR A 265 -18.98 19.88 -26.77
C THR A 265 -18.41 18.93 -27.82
N VAL A 266 -18.10 17.69 -27.44
CA VAL A 266 -17.56 16.68 -28.37
C VAL A 266 -18.54 16.41 -29.52
N VAL A 267 -19.82 16.19 -29.24
CA VAL A 267 -20.84 15.98 -30.29
C VAL A 267 -20.99 17.18 -31.22
N SER A 268 -20.83 18.40 -30.70
CA SER A 268 -20.84 19.61 -31.53
C SER A 268 -19.63 19.73 -32.46
N LEU A 269 -18.47 19.19 -32.06
CA LEU A 269 -17.24 19.20 -32.86
C LEU A 269 -17.15 18.01 -33.82
N SER A 270 -17.60 16.82 -33.41
CA SER A 270 -17.53 15.59 -34.20
C SER A 270 -18.84 15.37 -34.97
N LYS A 271 -18.94 15.90 -36.20
CA LYS A 271 -20.00 15.51 -37.14
C LYS A 271 -19.80 14.05 -37.60
N GLY A 272 -20.15 13.07 -36.76
CA GLY A 272 -20.04 11.65 -37.13
C GLY A 272 -19.94 10.65 -35.99
N MET A 273 -19.70 11.06 -34.74
CA MET A 273 -19.77 10.13 -33.61
C MET A 273 -21.22 9.73 -33.34
N GLY A 274 -21.47 8.41 -33.27
CA GLY A 274 -22.79 7.85 -32.99
C GLY A 274 -23.43 8.42 -31.72
N THR A 275 -24.76 8.30 -31.63
CA THR A 275 -25.51 8.85 -30.49
C THR A 275 -25.16 8.13 -29.20
N PHE A 276 -24.54 8.84 -28.25
CA PHE A 276 -24.23 8.31 -26.92
C PHE A 276 -25.48 8.34 -26.04
N ARG A 277 -25.88 7.19 -25.50
CA ARG A 277 -27.07 7.09 -24.64
C ARG A 277 -26.69 7.30 -23.19
N MET A 278 -26.69 8.56 -22.73
CA MET A 278 -26.48 8.92 -21.32
C MET A 278 -27.46 8.24 -20.35
N THR A 279 -28.65 7.88 -20.83
CA THR A 279 -29.65 7.16 -20.04
C THR A 279 -29.17 5.79 -19.57
N SER A 280 -28.22 5.17 -20.27
CA SER A 280 -27.62 3.88 -19.90
C SER A 280 -26.85 3.93 -18.57
N PHE A 281 -26.36 5.11 -18.16
CA PHE A 281 -25.62 5.29 -16.90
C PHE A 281 -26.52 5.47 -15.68
N ILE A 282 -27.82 5.76 -15.86
CA ILE A 282 -28.74 6.03 -14.74
C ILE A 282 -28.77 4.87 -13.73
N PRO A 283 -28.92 3.59 -14.13
CA PRO A 283 -28.91 2.48 -13.18
C PRO A 283 -27.58 2.37 -12.42
N ALA A 284 -26.45 2.51 -13.12
CA ALA A 284 -25.12 2.47 -12.53
C ALA A 284 -24.93 3.58 -11.47
N ILE A 285 -25.39 4.81 -11.77
CA ILE A 285 -25.32 5.94 -10.84
C ILE A 285 -26.21 5.70 -9.61
N LEU A 286 -27.44 5.21 -9.79
CA LEU A 286 -28.35 4.96 -8.67
C LEU A 286 -27.80 3.89 -7.71
N ILE A 287 -27.30 2.77 -8.24
CA ILE A 287 -26.66 1.72 -7.43
C ILE A 287 -25.40 2.28 -6.73
N SER A 288 -24.60 3.08 -7.44
CA SER A 288 -23.42 3.72 -6.87
C SER A 288 -23.79 4.64 -5.71
N VAL A 289 -24.83 5.47 -5.84
CA VAL A 289 -25.29 6.38 -4.75
C VAL A 289 -25.64 5.59 -3.48
N ILE A 290 -26.36 4.48 -3.62
CA ILE A 290 -26.74 3.64 -2.47
C ILE A 290 -25.50 3.03 -1.80
N CYS A 291 -24.58 2.46 -2.58
CA CYS A 291 -23.37 1.83 -2.05
C CYS A 291 -22.41 2.85 -1.44
N VAL A 292 -22.26 4.01 -2.08
CA VAL A 292 -21.43 5.11 -1.58
C VAL A 292 -22.03 5.71 -0.31
N ALA A 293 -23.36 5.79 -0.18
CA ALA A 293 -23.99 6.22 1.06
C ALA A 293 -23.71 5.24 2.22
N ALA A 294 -23.77 3.93 1.96
CA ALA A 294 -23.39 2.92 2.95
C ALA A 294 -21.91 3.04 3.36
N PHE A 295 -21.02 3.29 2.39
CA PHE A 295 -19.61 3.54 2.67
C PHE A 295 -19.37 4.85 3.43
N ALA A 296 -20.13 5.91 3.14
CA ALA A 296 -20.06 7.19 3.87
C ALA A 296 -20.46 7.04 5.35
N LEU A 297 -21.44 6.17 5.66
CA LEU A 297 -21.76 5.80 7.04
C LEU A 297 -20.56 5.15 7.74
N PHE A 298 -19.93 4.17 7.09
CA PHE A 298 -18.74 3.52 7.62
C PHE A 298 -17.61 4.53 7.87
N MET A 299 -17.27 5.36 6.89
CA MET A 299 -16.18 6.33 7.01
C MET A 299 -16.46 7.39 8.06
N SER A 300 -17.71 7.83 8.22
CA SER A 300 -18.09 8.79 9.27
C SER A 300 -17.84 8.22 10.67
N ALA A 301 -18.15 6.94 10.91
CA ALA A 301 -17.89 6.29 12.19
C ALA A 301 -16.39 6.15 12.47
N VAL A 302 -15.61 5.70 11.47
CA VAL A 302 -14.15 5.53 11.61
C VAL A 302 -13.46 6.86 11.92
N VAL A 303 -13.80 7.92 11.18
CA VAL A 303 -13.22 9.25 11.39
C VAL A 303 -13.56 9.78 12.78
N MET A 304 -14.82 9.64 13.22
CA MET A 304 -15.22 10.02 14.58
C MET A 304 -14.47 9.24 15.67
N CYS A 305 -14.20 7.93 15.47
CA CYS A 305 -13.39 7.15 16.39
C CYS A 305 -12.00 7.76 16.57
N ILE A 306 -11.38 8.21 15.49
CA ILE A 306 -10.05 8.85 15.53
C ILE A 306 -10.13 10.23 16.20
N CYS A 307 -11.11 11.05 15.81
CA CYS A 307 -11.28 12.39 16.37
C CYS A 307 -11.57 12.35 17.88
N ALA A 308 -12.24 11.31 18.37
CA ALA A 308 -12.55 11.16 19.79
C ALA A 308 -11.30 11.15 20.70
N PHE A 309 -10.12 10.79 20.17
CA PHE A 309 -8.84 10.81 20.91
C PHE A 309 -8.15 12.18 20.94
N ALA A 310 -8.57 13.13 20.09
CA ALA A 310 -7.96 14.44 19.99
C ALA A 310 -8.56 15.42 21.01
N LYS A 311 -7.72 16.35 21.49
CA LYS A 311 -8.13 17.44 22.39
C LYS A 311 -8.42 18.74 21.66
N SER A 312 -7.80 18.92 20.50
CA SER A 312 -7.94 20.11 19.68
C SER A 312 -8.24 19.75 18.23
N PHE A 313 -8.79 20.73 17.51
CA PHE A 313 -8.99 20.67 16.06
C PHE A 313 -7.71 20.28 15.32
N LYS A 314 -6.57 20.85 15.76
CA LYS A 314 -5.26 20.60 15.14
C LYS A 314 -4.77 19.17 15.38
N GLU A 315 -4.95 18.63 16.59
CA GLU A 315 -4.62 17.23 16.89
C GLU A 315 -5.48 16.26 16.08
N ALA A 316 -6.79 16.52 16.00
CA ALA A 316 -7.73 15.69 15.24
C ALA A 316 -7.34 15.66 13.75
N ASN A 317 -7.04 16.83 13.17
CA ASN A 317 -6.56 16.92 11.79
C ASN A 317 -5.28 16.10 11.55
N ASN A 318 -4.33 16.17 12.49
CA ASN A 318 -3.09 15.38 12.41
C ASN A 318 -3.34 13.87 12.53
N TYR A 319 -4.29 13.44 13.37
CA TYR A 319 -4.63 12.01 13.52
C TYR A 319 -5.39 11.46 12.32
N ILE A 320 -6.22 12.27 11.65
CA ILE A 320 -6.94 11.86 10.45
C ILE A 320 -6.04 11.79 9.23
N THR A 321 -4.98 12.61 9.15
CA THR A 321 -4.11 12.69 7.97
C THR A 321 -3.56 11.32 7.53
N PRO A 322 -3.00 10.46 8.41
CA PRO A 322 -2.60 9.10 8.06
C PRO A 322 -3.75 8.23 7.54
N LEU A 323 -4.95 8.35 8.12
CA LEU A 323 -6.13 7.64 7.64
C LEU A 323 -6.47 8.08 6.21
N THR A 324 -6.46 9.38 5.94
CA THR A 324 -6.70 9.92 4.60
C THR A 324 -5.70 9.36 3.59
N LEU A 325 -4.42 9.27 3.93
CA LEU A 325 -3.41 8.66 3.05
C LEU A 325 -3.69 7.17 2.77
N VAL A 326 -4.02 6.38 3.80
CA VAL A 326 -4.37 4.96 3.62
C VAL A 326 -5.61 4.79 2.74
N VAL A 327 -6.62 5.61 2.94
CA VAL A 327 -7.85 5.62 2.12
C VAL A 327 -7.55 6.04 0.68
N MET A 328 -6.70 7.05 0.47
CA MET A 328 -6.31 7.46 -0.89
C MET A 328 -5.48 6.39 -1.61
N LEU A 329 -4.53 5.77 -0.93
CA LEU A 329 -3.70 4.69 -1.50
C LEU A 329 -4.56 3.47 -1.88
N THR A 330 -5.52 3.10 -1.03
CA THR A 330 -6.46 2.00 -1.33
C THR A 330 -7.45 2.38 -2.42
N ALA A 331 -7.87 3.65 -2.51
CA ALA A 331 -8.70 4.14 -3.60
C ALA A 331 -7.99 4.08 -4.97
N TYR A 332 -6.65 4.13 -4.97
CA TYR A 332 -5.84 4.03 -6.19
C TYR A 332 -6.00 2.69 -6.92
N VAL A 333 -6.52 1.65 -6.24
CA VAL A 333 -6.84 0.35 -6.84
C VAL A 333 -7.77 0.47 -8.06
N GLY A 334 -8.60 1.51 -8.15
CA GLY A 334 -9.42 1.79 -9.34
C GLY A 334 -8.60 1.99 -10.62
N PHE A 335 -7.41 2.59 -10.50
CA PHE A 335 -6.49 2.86 -11.61
C PHE A 335 -5.67 1.65 -12.04
N ILE A 336 -5.51 0.65 -11.16
CA ILE A 336 -4.65 -0.49 -11.46
C ILE A 336 -5.36 -1.39 -12.49
N PRO A 337 -4.75 -1.65 -13.66
CA PRO A 337 -5.29 -2.61 -14.62
C PRO A 337 -5.24 -4.03 -14.04
N ASN A 338 -6.16 -4.89 -14.47
CA ASN A 338 -6.27 -6.31 -14.05
C ASN A 338 -6.64 -6.57 -12.59
N VAL A 339 -6.91 -5.53 -11.78
CA VAL A 339 -7.55 -5.73 -10.47
C VAL A 339 -9.06 -5.71 -10.64
N GLU A 340 -9.70 -6.84 -10.35
CA GLU A 340 -11.15 -7.01 -10.50
C GLU A 340 -11.89 -7.12 -9.16
N LEU A 341 -13.17 -6.80 -9.19
CA LEU A 341 -14.06 -7.07 -8.06
C LEU A 341 -14.33 -8.58 -7.99
N SER A 342 -13.87 -9.19 -6.90
CA SER A 342 -14.03 -10.59 -6.55
C SER A 342 -14.63 -10.69 -5.15
N THR A 343 -15.02 -11.90 -4.72
CA THR A 343 -15.51 -12.14 -3.36
C THR A 343 -14.52 -11.66 -2.29
N LYS A 344 -13.21 -11.75 -2.56
CA LYS A 344 -12.16 -11.31 -1.63
C LYS A 344 -12.02 -9.78 -1.63
N THR A 345 -11.93 -9.16 -2.80
CA THR A 345 -11.77 -7.71 -2.91
C THR A 345 -13.04 -6.95 -2.51
N ALA A 346 -14.21 -7.58 -2.58
CA ALA A 346 -15.48 -7.04 -2.08
C ALA A 346 -15.52 -6.85 -0.55
N LEU A 347 -14.68 -7.57 0.21
CA LEU A 347 -14.56 -7.44 1.67
C LEU A 347 -13.46 -6.46 2.11
N ILE A 348 -12.64 -5.96 1.20
CA ILE A 348 -11.59 -5.00 1.54
C ILE A 348 -12.21 -3.60 1.52
N PRO A 349 -12.31 -2.89 2.66
CA PRO A 349 -12.88 -1.54 2.69
C PRO A 349 -12.14 -0.60 1.74
N VAL A 350 -12.84 0.40 1.19
CA VAL A 350 -12.33 1.35 0.19
C VAL A 350 -12.10 0.72 -1.18
N ALA A 351 -11.34 -0.38 -1.27
CA ALA A 351 -11.11 -1.11 -2.51
C ALA A 351 -12.40 -1.70 -3.08
N ASN A 352 -13.29 -2.20 -2.22
CA ASN A 352 -14.56 -2.79 -2.60
C ASN A 352 -15.48 -1.81 -3.35
N ILE A 353 -15.62 -0.58 -2.85
CA ILE A 353 -16.45 0.46 -3.49
C ILE A 353 -15.79 1.00 -4.75
N CYS A 354 -14.46 1.13 -4.78
CA CYS A 354 -13.71 1.50 -5.99
C CYS A 354 -13.97 0.56 -7.15
N LEU A 355 -13.73 -0.73 -6.91
CA LEU A 355 -13.84 -1.77 -7.93
C LEU A 355 -15.31 -2.00 -8.33
N LEU A 356 -16.24 -1.85 -7.38
CA LEU A 356 -17.66 -1.89 -7.69
C LEU A 356 -18.06 -0.78 -8.65
N MET A 357 -17.68 0.45 -8.36
CA MET A 357 -17.99 1.58 -9.24
C MET A 357 -17.35 1.42 -10.62
N LYS A 358 -16.10 0.93 -10.68
CA LYS A 358 -15.43 0.59 -11.94
C LYS A 358 -16.25 -0.38 -12.79
N ASN A 359 -16.77 -1.45 -12.19
CA ASN A 359 -17.61 -2.43 -12.88
C ASN A 359 -18.96 -1.83 -13.32
N LEU A 360 -19.61 -1.05 -12.45
CA LEU A 360 -20.90 -0.43 -12.75
C LEU A 360 -20.82 0.55 -13.93
N MET A 361 -19.72 1.31 -14.05
CA MET A 361 -19.54 2.26 -15.15
C MET A 361 -19.37 1.57 -16.51
N VAL A 362 -18.84 0.34 -16.53
CA VAL A 362 -18.73 -0.52 -17.74
C VAL A 362 -19.98 -1.41 -17.91
N PHE A 363 -21.06 -1.13 -17.16
CA PHE A 363 -22.32 -1.88 -17.19
C PHE A 363 -22.22 -3.37 -16.82
N LYS A 364 -21.18 -3.74 -16.05
CA LYS A 364 -21.03 -5.09 -15.48
C LYS A 364 -21.74 -5.16 -14.13
N TYR A 365 -22.97 -5.68 -14.14
CA TYR A 365 -23.80 -5.82 -12.94
C TYR A 365 -23.73 -7.24 -12.38
N ASP A 366 -23.03 -7.40 -11.25
CA ASP A 366 -23.06 -8.61 -10.44
C ASP A 366 -23.79 -8.31 -9.12
N PHE A 367 -25.03 -8.78 -9.01
CA PHE A 367 -25.87 -8.53 -7.84
C PHE A 367 -25.32 -9.17 -6.57
N THR A 368 -24.64 -10.30 -6.67
CA THR A 368 -24.04 -10.99 -5.54
C THR A 368 -22.88 -10.17 -4.96
N LEU A 369 -22.01 -9.64 -5.83
CA LEU A 369 -20.93 -8.74 -5.42
C LEU A 369 -21.46 -7.39 -4.93
N ILE A 370 -22.47 -6.79 -5.59
CA ILE A 370 -23.11 -5.54 -5.14
C ILE A 370 -23.63 -5.70 -3.70
N LEU A 371 -24.37 -6.78 -3.42
CA LEU A 371 -24.91 -7.03 -2.09
C LEU A 371 -23.79 -7.27 -1.07
N MET A 372 -22.72 -8.00 -1.42
CA MET A 372 -21.57 -8.16 -0.53
C MET A 372 -20.91 -6.83 -0.16
N VAL A 373 -20.72 -5.91 -1.12
CA VAL A 373 -20.15 -4.59 -0.87
C VAL A 373 -21.09 -3.75 0.01
N LEU A 374 -22.39 -3.79 -0.24
CA LEU A 374 -23.37 -3.09 0.59
C LEU A 374 -23.37 -3.61 2.04
N PHE A 375 -23.53 -4.92 2.22
CA PHE A 375 -23.61 -5.54 3.55
C PHE A 375 -22.30 -5.41 4.32
N SER A 376 -21.14 -5.58 3.68
CA SER A 376 -19.84 -5.41 4.33
C SER A 376 -19.70 -4.00 4.89
N ASN A 377 -20.01 -2.96 4.11
CA ASN A 377 -19.95 -1.57 4.59
C ASN A 377 -20.94 -1.27 5.72
N VAL A 378 -22.15 -1.82 5.67
CA VAL A 378 -23.12 -1.68 6.77
C VAL A 378 -22.63 -2.38 8.05
N ILE A 379 -22.07 -3.59 7.94
CA ILE A 379 -21.48 -4.32 9.06
C ILE A 379 -20.29 -3.54 9.64
N TYR A 380 -19.41 -3.02 8.79
CA TYR A 380 -18.27 -2.22 9.24
C TYR A 380 -18.72 -0.93 9.94
N ALA A 381 -19.75 -0.26 9.42
CA ALA A 381 -20.34 0.90 10.08
C ALA A 381 -20.89 0.54 11.48
N PHE A 382 -21.62 -0.58 11.61
CA PHE A 382 -22.14 -1.03 12.89
C PHE A 382 -21.03 -1.33 13.90
N VAL A 383 -20.00 -2.06 13.48
CA VAL A 383 -18.82 -2.37 14.33
C VAL A 383 -18.09 -1.09 14.74
N ALA A 384 -17.92 -0.14 13.82
CA ALA A 384 -17.26 1.14 14.09
C ALA A 384 -18.08 2.01 15.06
N VAL A 385 -19.40 2.09 14.91
CA VAL A 385 -20.29 2.80 15.85
C VAL A 385 -20.30 2.13 17.24
N TRP A 386 -20.30 0.80 17.29
CA TRP A 386 -20.16 0.07 18.55
C TRP A 386 -18.82 0.36 19.24
N PHE A 387 -17.74 0.45 18.48
CA PHE A 387 -16.43 0.83 19.04
C PHE A 387 -16.42 2.30 19.50
N LEU A 388 -17.00 3.21 18.71
CA LEU A 388 -17.17 4.61 19.07
C LEU A 388 -17.92 4.76 20.39
N SER A 389 -18.97 3.95 20.61
CA SER A 389 -19.73 4.03 21.86
C SER A 389 -18.89 3.67 23.08
N ARG A 390 -18.03 2.66 22.96
CA ARG A 390 -17.10 2.26 24.03
C ARG A 390 -16.04 3.31 24.33
N ILE A 391 -15.59 4.06 23.33
CA ILE A 391 -14.63 5.16 23.54
C ILE A 391 -15.26 6.27 24.38
N TYR A 392 -16.48 6.68 24.03
CA TYR A 392 -17.21 7.73 24.74
C TYR A 392 -17.69 7.33 26.14
N ASP A 393 -17.83 6.03 26.42
CA ASP A 393 -18.08 5.58 27.80
C ASP A 393 -16.82 5.66 28.69
N SER A 394 -15.63 5.89 28.11
CA SER A 394 -14.39 6.02 28.87
C SER A 394 -14.06 7.47 29.20
N GLU A 395 -14.24 7.84 30.47
CA GLU A 395 -13.88 9.17 30.99
C GLU A 395 -12.40 9.49 30.77
N SER A 396 -11.52 8.49 30.81
CA SER A 396 -10.10 8.64 30.56
C SER A 396 -9.75 9.06 29.13
N ILE A 397 -10.61 8.82 28.14
CA ILE A 397 -10.37 9.27 26.75
C ILE A 397 -11.07 10.60 26.48
N LEU A 398 -12.21 10.84 27.16
CA LEU A 398 -12.89 12.13 27.15
C LEU A 398 -12.07 13.23 27.83
N PHE A 399 -11.47 12.94 28.98
CA PHE A 399 -10.80 13.91 29.85
C PHE A 399 -9.31 13.61 30.10
N GLY A 400 -8.77 12.52 29.55
CA GLY A 400 -7.40 12.11 29.86
C GLY A 400 -6.35 13.09 29.36
N GLU A 401 -5.33 13.30 30.19
CA GLU A 401 -4.07 13.95 29.81
C GLU A 401 -3.24 13.07 28.84
N SER A 402 -3.80 12.63 27.72
CA SER A 402 -3.24 11.49 26.98
C SER A 402 -1.97 11.77 26.16
N PHE A 403 -1.54 13.03 26.02
CA PHE A 403 -0.36 13.39 25.19
C PHE A 403 0.69 14.28 25.88
N SER A 404 0.58 14.45 27.20
CA SER A 404 1.62 15.12 28.00
C SER A 404 2.63 14.08 28.50
N GLY A 405 3.85 14.06 27.98
CA GLY A 405 4.95 13.34 28.64
C GLY A 405 5.90 12.49 27.78
N ILE A 406 6.20 12.88 26.53
CA ILE A 406 7.40 12.35 25.86
C ILE A 406 8.62 13.06 26.49
N LYS A 407 9.31 12.38 27.42
CA LYS A 407 10.48 12.94 28.10
C LYS A 407 11.65 13.16 27.15
N LEU A 408 11.67 12.48 26.00
CA LEU A 408 12.65 12.73 24.93
C LEU A 408 12.60 14.19 24.41
N PHE A 409 11.46 14.88 24.50
CA PHE A 409 11.32 16.30 24.15
C PHE A 409 11.50 17.25 25.33
N GLU A 410 11.62 16.73 26.55
CA GLU A 410 11.96 17.53 27.72
C GLU A 410 13.46 17.79 27.78
N ARG A 411 13.85 18.94 28.33
CA ARG A 411 15.25 19.22 28.63
C ARG A 411 15.76 18.19 29.63
N ARG A 412 16.86 17.52 29.31
CA ARG A 412 17.49 16.47 30.15
C ARG A 412 17.71 16.87 31.62
N LYS A 413 17.83 18.17 31.93
CA LYS A 413 17.93 18.67 33.32
C LYS A 413 16.68 18.38 34.16
N ASN A 414 15.49 18.37 33.56
CA ASN A 414 14.21 18.20 34.24
C ASN A 414 13.85 16.71 34.50
N ILE A 415 14.56 15.79 33.85
CA ILE A 415 14.28 14.35 33.93
C ILE A 415 14.89 13.76 35.21
N GLN A 416 14.08 13.01 35.96
CA GLN A 416 14.52 12.28 37.16
C GLN A 416 15.39 11.06 36.82
N LYS A 417 16.33 10.70 37.71
CA LYS A 417 17.20 9.53 37.53
C LYS A 417 16.42 8.23 37.76
N GLY A 418 16.70 7.20 36.97
CA GLY A 418 16.02 5.89 37.05
C GLY A 418 14.67 5.87 36.35
N SER A 419 14.41 6.82 35.44
CA SER A 419 13.13 6.90 34.76
C SER A 419 12.94 5.74 33.77
N LEU A 420 11.72 5.23 33.68
CA LEU A 420 11.37 4.14 32.75
C LEU A 420 10.78 4.72 31.45
N PRO A 421 10.97 4.03 30.31
CA PRO A 421 10.43 4.46 29.03
C PRO A 421 8.90 4.46 29.05
N SER A 422 8.29 5.42 28.36
CA SER A 422 6.85 5.49 28.13
C SER A 422 6.44 4.74 26.85
N ILE A 423 5.15 4.42 26.72
CA ILE A 423 4.60 3.79 25.51
C ILE A 423 4.80 4.71 24.30
N GLN A 424 4.59 6.01 24.47
CA GLN A 424 4.76 7.01 23.40
C GLN A 424 6.21 7.09 22.93
N GLU A 425 7.18 7.12 23.86
CA GLU A 425 8.61 7.09 23.54
C GLU A 425 8.98 5.81 22.80
N SER A 426 8.42 4.67 23.22
CA SER A 426 8.64 3.38 22.59
C SER A 426 8.13 3.33 21.15
N ILE A 427 6.93 3.87 20.91
CA ILE A 427 6.36 3.98 19.56
C ILE A 427 7.18 4.98 18.72
N LEU A 428 7.59 6.11 19.28
CA LEU A 428 8.43 7.10 18.58
C LEU A 428 9.77 6.47 18.14
N ILE A 429 10.46 5.77 19.04
CA ILE A 429 11.72 5.10 18.72
C ILE A 429 11.52 4.02 17.66
N LEU A 430 10.43 3.24 17.74
CA LEU A 430 10.09 2.26 16.70
C LEU A 430 9.88 2.93 15.34
N VAL A 431 9.10 4.01 15.28
CA VAL A 431 8.83 4.72 14.01
C VAL A 431 10.13 5.30 13.44
N VAL A 432 10.97 5.93 14.26
CA VAL A 432 12.26 6.46 13.83
C VAL A 432 13.18 5.33 13.35
N ALA A 433 13.24 4.20 14.05
CA ALA A 433 14.01 3.03 13.65
C ALA A 433 13.52 2.45 12.31
N LEU A 434 12.21 2.34 12.11
CA LEU A 434 11.62 1.86 10.86
C LEU A 434 11.88 2.82 9.69
N LEU A 435 11.78 4.13 9.90
CA LEU A 435 12.10 5.11 8.87
C LEU A 435 13.58 5.03 8.47
N LEU A 436 14.49 4.96 9.45
CA LEU A 436 15.92 4.81 9.18
C LEU A 436 16.23 3.47 8.51
N MET A 437 15.56 2.40 8.89
CA MET A 437 15.66 1.11 8.21
C MET A 437 15.25 1.22 6.73
N VAL A 438 14.13 1.88 6.43
CA VAL A 438 13.65 2.03 5.04
C VAL A 438 14.58 2.93 4.24
N TYR A 439 14.90 4.12 4.73
CA TYR A 439 15.70 5.09 3.98
C TYR A 439 17.19 4.75 3.97
N ALA A 440 17.82 4.64 5.14
CA ALA A 440 19.25 4.35 5.21
C ALA A 440 19.56 2.91 4.81
N GLY A 441 18.75 1.94 5.25
CA GLY A 441 18.89 0.54 4.83
C GLY A 441 18.62 0.35 3.34
N GLY A 442 17.56 0.97 2.80
CA GLY A 442 17.24 0.90 1.36
C GLY A 442 18.36 1.44 0.49
N VAL A 443 18.87 2.66 0.79
CA VAL A 443 19.99 3.26 0.05
C VAL A 443 21.26 2.40 0.16
N MET A 444 21.57 1.89 1.35
CA MET A 444 22.74 1.04 1.54
C MET A 444 22.60 -0.31 0.82
N SER A 445 21.41 -0.90 0.80
CA SER A 445 21.10 -2.15 0.09
C SER A 445 21.36 -2.05 -1.42
N LEU A 446 21.09 -0.88 -2.02
CA LEU A 446 21.35 -0.63 -3.44
C LEU A 446 22.85 -0.60 -3.78
N SER A 447 23.69 -0.18 -2.83
CA SER A 447 25.15 -0.09 -3.05
C SER A 447 25.91 -1.33 -2.60
N HIS A 448 25.54 -1.88 -1.45
CA HIS A 448 26.18 -3.03 -0.80
C HIS A 448 25.11 -3.87 -0.08
N PRO A 449 24.70 -5.03 -0.61
CA PRO A 449 23.59 -5.83 -0.05
C PRO A 449 23.76 -6.17 1.44
N LEU A 450 24.97 -6.52 1.88
CA LEU A 450 25.27 -6.81 3.28
C LEU A 450 25.15 -5.58 4.19
N ALA A 451 25.56 -4.40 3.71
CA ALA A 451 25.39 -3.16 4.45
C ALA A 451 23.89 -2.82 4.62
N GLY A 452 23.07 -3.20 3.64
CA GLY A 452 21.61 -3.12 3.70
C GLY A 452 20.99 -3.89 4.87
N VAL A 453 21.67 -4.89 5.44
CA VAL A 453 21.22 -5.60 6.65
C VAL A 453 21.83 -5.00 7.92
N ILE A 454 23.13 -4.71 7.91
CA ILE A 454 23.87 -4.23 9.08
C ILE A 454 23.36 -2.86 9.54
N VAL A 455 23.14 -1.94 8.60
CA VAL A 455 22.79 -0.54 8.92
C VAL A 455 21.41 -0.45 9.59
N PRO A 456 20.34 -1.10 9.10
CA PRO A 456 19.08 -1.18 9.83
C PRO A 456 19.21 -1.77 11.23
N GLN A 457 19.94 -2.89 11.36
CA GLN A 457 20.10 -3.55 12.65
C GLN A 457 20.88 -2.68 13.65
N PHE A 458 21.86 -1.92 13.17
CA PHE A 458 22.56 -0.92 13.98
C PHE A 458 21.60 0.12 14.55
N PHE A 459 20.72 0.71 13.74
CA PHE A 459 19.74 1.68 14.24
C PHE A 459 18.73 1.06 15.21
N ILE A 460 18.22 -0.13 14.91
CA ILE A 460 17.29 -0.86 15.78
C ILE A 460 17.90 -1.11 17.17
N GLY A 461 19.19 -1.49 17.23
CA GLY A 461 19.88 -1.74 18.50
C GLY A 461 20.31 -0.47 19.24
N VAL A 462 20.83 0.53 18.53
CA VAL A 462 21.46 1.70 19.15
C VAL A 462 20.44 2.75 19.62
N LEU A 463 19.39 3.01 18.84
CA LEU A 463 18.38 4.01 19.18
C LEU A 463 17.72 3.80 20.55
N PRO A 464 17.23 2.60 20.93
CA PRO A 464 16.64 2.39 22.24
C PRO A 464 17.66 2.58 23.37
N VAL A 465 18.94 2.24 23.15
CA VAL A 465 20.01 2.45 24.14
C VAL A 465 20.28 3.94 24.33
N LEU A 466 20.42 4.71 23.24
CA LEU A 466 20.59 6.16 23.30
C LEU A 466 19.38 6.85 23.97
N ALA A 467 18.17 6.41 23.65
CA ALA A 467 16.95 6.90 24.27
C ALA A 467 16.94 6.62 25.78
N CYS A 468 17.32 5.41 26.20
CA CYS A 468 17.44 5.05 27.62
C CYS A 468 18.46 5.94 28.36
N ILE A 469 19.62 6.22 27.75
CA ILE A 469 20.64 7.10 28.31
C ILE A 469 20.14 8.55 28.42
N TYR A 470 19.39 9.02 27.42
CA TYR A 470 18.83 10.37 27.41
C TYR A 470 17.82 10.56 28.55
N ILE A 471 16.89 9.61 28.73
CA ILE A 471 15.87 9.65 29.79
C ILE A 471 16.42 9.32 31.19
N LYS A 472 17.75 9.19 31.34
CA LYS A 472 18.43 8.78 32.59
C LYS A 472 17.88 7.46 33.15
N GLY A 473 17.51 6.54 32.27
CA GLY A 473 17.00 5.23 32.65
C GLY A 473 18.08 4.32 33.23
N ASP A 474 17.66 3.35 34.03
CA ASP A 474 18.53 2.28 34.52
C ASP A 474 18.62 1.20 33.44
N ILE A 475 19.75 1.13 32.74
CA ILE A 475 19.98 0.23 31.59
C ILE A 475 19.70 -1.22 31.98
N CYS A 476 20.16 -1.68 33.15
CA CYS A 476 19.97 -3.05 33.58
C CYS A 476 18.50 -3.39 33.81
N LYS A 477 17.71 -2.43 34.32
CA LYS A 477 16.26 -2.61 34.52
C LYS A 477 15.45 -2.47 33.23
N VAL A 478 15.79 -1.51 32.38
CA VAL A 478 15.07 -1.26 31.12
C VAL A 478 15.27 -2.43 30.15
N PHE A 479 16.50 -2.91 30.00
CA PHE A 479 16.82 -3.99 29.08
C PHE A 479 16.81 -5.38 29.75
N SER A 480 16.45 -5.49 31.03
CA SER A 480 16.44 -6.76 31.77
C SER A 480 17.77 -7.52 31.65
N ILE A 481 18.90 -6.83 31.83
CA ILE A 481 20.24 -7.42 31.70
C ILE A 481 20.59 -8.12 33.01
N ARG A 482 20.23 -9.41 33.10
CA ARG A 482 20.50 -10.28 34.25
C ARG A 482 20.90 -11.67 33.79
N LYS A 483 21.74 -12.36 34.56
CA LYS A 483 22.10 -13.76 34.26
C LYS A 483 20.88 -14.66 34.45
N PRO A 484 20.43 -15.41 33.43
CA PRO A 484 19.28 -16.29 33.58
C PRO A 484 19.62 -17.54 34.39
N ALA A 485 18.65 -18.07 35.13
CA ALA A 485 18.78 -19.36 35.79
C ALA A 485 18.84 -20.49 34.75
N VAL A 486 19.55 -21.58 35.06
CA VAL A 486 19.67 -22.76 34.16
C VAL A 486 18.29 -23.32 33.79
N ARG A 487 17.36 -23.36 34.75
CA ARG A 487 15.97 -23.77 34.50
C ARG A 487 15.28 -22.87 33.47
N SER A 488 15.51 -21.56 33.51
CA SER A 488 14.95 -20.62 32.54
C SER A 488 15.55 -20.83 31.14
N VAL A 489 16.85 -21.13 31.05
CA VAL A 489 17.50 -21.47 29.77
C VAL A 489 16.89 -22.74 29.18
N LEU A 490 16.78 -23.82 29.97
CA LEU A 490 16.16 -25.07 29.51
C LEU A 490 14.70 -24.87 29.11
N GLY A 491 13.92 -24.13 29.91
CA GLY A 491 12.54 -23.80 29.59
C GLY A 491 12.41 -23.01 28.29
N SER A 492 13.30 -22.06 28.04
CA SER A 492 13.38 -21.30 26.78
C SER A 492 13.72 -22.18 25.58
N LEU A 493 14.66 -23.14 25.72
CA LEU A 493 15.00 -24.10 24.67
C LEU A 493 13.81 -24.99 24.29
N VAL A 494 13.08 -25.49 25.29
CA VAL A 494 11.88 -26.31 25.04
C VAL A 494 10.75 -25.47 24.44
N LEU A 495 10.56 -24.24 24.94
CA LEU A 495 9.55 -23.33 24.43
C LEU A 495 9.80 -22.98 22.96
N ILE A 496 11.05 -22.67 22.56
CA ILE A 496 11.36 -22.29 21.18
C ILE A 496 11.13 -23.45 20.21
N LEU A 497 11.45 -24.69 20.59
CA LEU A 497 11.15 -25.87 19.77
C LEU A 497 9.64 -26.00 19.51
N GLY A 498 8.82 -25.82 20.55
CA GLY A 498 7.37 -25.85 20.41
C GLY A 498 6.84 -24.70 19.53
N THR A 499 7.27 -23.46 19.79
CA THR A 499 6.78 -22.28 19.08
C THR A 499 7.25 -22.22 17.65
N ALA A 500 8.49 -22.63 17.35
CA ALA A 500 9.02 -22.71 15.99
C ALA A 500 8.26 -23.76 15.18
N SER A 501 7.95 -24.91 15.79
CA SER A 501 7.14 -25.96 15.15
C SER A 501 5.74 -25.47 14.77
N LEU A 502 5.08 -24.76 15.69
CA LEU A 502 3.78 -24.13 15.42
C LEU A 502 3.87 -23.05 14.35
N SER A 503 4.92 -22.23 14.40
CA SER A 503 5.16 -21.16 13.42
C SER A 503 5.37 -21.72 12.01
N LEU A 504 6.05 -22.87 11.88
CA LEU A 504 6.26 -23.54 10.59
C LEU A 504 4.93 -24.10 10.03
N LEU A 505 4.14 -24.79 10.87
CA LEU A 505 2.82 -25.28 10.47
C LEU A 505 1.91 -24.15 9.98
N LEU A 506 1.90 -23.03 10.71
CA LEU A 506 1.11 -21.87 10.36
C LEU A 506 1.61 -21.20 9.07
N SER A 507 2.93 -21.13 8.88
CA SER A 507 3.55 -20.61 7.66
C SER A 507 3.19 -21.45 6.43
N ASN A 508 3.11 -22.78 6.57
CA ASN A 508 2.67 -23.67 5.49
C ASN A 508 1.20 -23.42 5.11
N VAL A 509 0.32 -23.27 6.11
CA VAL A 509 -1.09 -22.93 5.87
C VAL A 509 -1.22 -21.57 5.18
N LEU A 510 -0.46 -20.55 5.60
CA LEU A 510 -0.52 -19.22 5.00
C LEU A 510 0.09 -19.21 3.58
N SER A 511 1.14 -19.99 3.33
CA SER A 511 1.76 -20.11 2.01
C SER A 511 0.82 -20.70 0.97
N PHE A 512 -0.13 -21.57 1.38
CA PHE A 512 -1.20 -22.05 0.50
C PHE A 512 -2.10 -20.92 -0.02
N PHE A 513 -2.34 -19.87 0.79
CA PHE A 513 -3.17 -18.72 0.40
C PHE A 513 -2.39 -17.63 -0.37
N PHE A 514 -1.05 -17.61 -0.28
CA PHE A 514 -0.19 -16.54 -0.83
C PHE A 514 1.05 -17.08 -1.57
N LYS A 515 0.84 -17.97 -2.54
CA LYS A 515 1.92 -18.76 -3.19
C LYS A 515 2.95 -17.93 -3.98
N GLU A 516 2.55 -16.89 -4.70
CA GLU A 516 3.48 -16.05 -5.48
C GLU A 516 4.41 -15.20 -4.59
N ASN A 517 3.87 -14.71 -3.46
CA ASN A 517 4.61 -13.87 -2.52
C ASN A 517 5.65 -14.66 -1.71
N SER A 518 5.48 -15.98 -1.52
CA SER A 518 6.44 -16.79 -0.76
C SER A 518 7.68 -17.16 -1.57
N GLN A 519 7.53 -17.44 -2.87
CA GLN A 519 8.65 -17.72 -3.78
C GLN A 519 9.54 -16.48 -3.95
N ALA A 520 8.94 -15.32 -4.25
CA ALA A 520 9.67 -14.07 -4.39
C ALA A 520 10.48 -13.70 -3.12
N LEU A 521 9.96 -13.99 -1.92
CA LEU A 521 10.68 -13.76 -0.67
C LEU A 521 11.89 -14.69 -0.51
N ASN A 522 11.77 -15.96 -0.86
CA ASN A 522 12.89 -16.91 -0.77
C ASN A 522 14.01 -16.56 -1.75
N ASP A 523 13.65 -16.17 -2.98
CA ASP A 523 14.62 -15.74 -3.99
C ASP A 523 15.37 -14.48 -3.54
N GLN A 524 14.69 -13.54 -2.87
CA GLN A 524 15.34 -12.38 -2.25
C GLN A 524 16.36 -12.77 -1.17
N TYR A 525 16.06 -13.75 -0.31
CA TYR A 525 17.01 -14.23 0.71
C TYR A 525 18.21 -14.94 0.09
N LEU A 526 17.99 -15.75 -0.94
CA LEU A 526 19.07 -16.43 -1.67
C LEU A 526 20.00 -15.42 -2.34
N ASN A 527 19.44 -14.41 -3.03
CA ASN A 527 20.21 -13.35 -3.68
C ASN A 527 21.01 -12.50 -2.67
N LEU A 528 20.45 -12.23 -1.48
CA LEU A 528 21.14 -11.47 -0.43
C LEU A 528 22.31 -12.24 0.19
N LEU A 529 22.26 -13.57 0.15
CA LEU A 529 23.26 -14.45 0.74
C LEU A 529 24.25 -15.03 -0.26
N ASP A 530 24.12 -14.68 -1.54
CA ASP A 530 25.06 -15.12 -2.56
C ASP A 530 26.49 -14.64 -2.26
N GLY A 531 27.45 -15.56 -2.33
CA GLY A 531 28.85 -15.32 -1.95
C GLY A 531 29.11 -15.12 -0.45
N VAL A 532 28.11 -15.19 0.43
CA VAL A 532 28.28 -15.05 1.88
C VAL A 532 28.64 -16.42 2.49
N SER A 533 29.60 -16.44 3.42
CA SER A 533 29.94 -17.69 4.13
C SER A 533 28.88 -18.02 5.20
N PHE A 534 28.63 -19.30 5.46
CA PHE A 534 27.69 -19.72 6.50
C PHE A 534 27.93 -19.07 7.88
N PRO A 535 29.18 -18.96 8.40
CA PRO A 535 29.43 -18.25 9.66
C PRO A 535 29.07 -16.77 9.59
N ALA A 536 29.35 -16.09 8.47
CA ALA A 536 28.98 -14.69 8.28
C ALA A 536 27.45 -14.54 8.21
N ALA A 537 26.75 -15.43 7.51
CA ALA A 537 25.29 -15.44 7.46
C ALA A 537 24.67 -15.66 8.86
N LEU A 538 25.24 -16.56 9.66
CA LEU A 538 24.81 -16.79 11.04
C LEU A 538 24.99 -15.55 11.92
N LEU A 539 26.12 -14.83 11.78
CA LEU A 539 26.34 -13.59 12.50
C LEU A 539 25.36 -12.48 12.07
N LEU A 540 25.15 -12.32 10.76
CA LEU A 540 24.37 -11.22 10.20
C LEU A 540 22.86 -11.41 10.32
N ILE A 541 22.35 -12.62 10.11
CA ILE A 541 20.91 -12.91 10.01
C ILE A 541 20.36 -13.55 11.29
N ALA A 542 21.20 -14.26 12.07
CA ALA A 542 20.77 -14.86 13.32
C ALA A 542 21.20 -14.04 14.54
N LEU A 543 22.49 -13.79 14.72
CA LEU A 543 22.99 -13.17 15.95
C LEU A 543 22.65 -11.68 16.03
N THR A 544 22.86 -10.93 14.94
CA THR A 544 22.66 -9.47 14.95
C THR A 544 21.21 -9.10 15.28
N PRO A 545 20.17 -9.68 14.63
CA PRO A 545 18.77 -9.44 15.00
C PRO A 545 18.44 -9.89 16.43
N ALA A 546 18.97 -11.05 16.85
CA ALA A 546 18.76 -11.58 18.20
C ALA A 546 19.33 -10.69 19.31
N VAL A 547 20.22 -9.75 18.98
CA VAL A 547 20.70 -8.73 19.91
C VAL A 547 19.93 -7.43 19.70
N CYS A 548 19.95 -6.88 18.49
CA CYS A 548 19.43 -5.54 18.22
C CYS A 548 17.91 -5.46 18.37
N GLU A 549 17.16 -6.39 17.78
CA GLU A 549 15.71 -6.41 17.87
C GLU A 549 15.25 -6.72 19.30
N GLU A 550 15.97 -7.58 20.01
CA GLU A 550 15.66 -7.87 21.42
C GLU A 550 15.83 -6.64 22.32
N LEU A 551 16.86 -5.81 22.09
CA LEU A 551 17.03 -4.55 22.82
C LEU A 551 15.84 -3.62 22.63
N LEU A 552 15.35 -3.47 21.39
CA LEU A 552 14.19 -2.64 21.09
C LEU A 552 12.91 -3.24 21.67
N PHE A 553 12.55 -4.46 21.27
CA PHE A 553 11.24 -5.05 21.56
C PHE A 553 11.14 -5.60 22.97
N ARG A 554 12.11 -6.38 23.45
CA ARG A 554 12.04 -7.06 24.77
C ARG A 554 12.64 -6.24 25.89
N GLY A 555 13.60 -5.38 25.57
CA GLY A 555 14.12 -4.39 26.50
C GLY A 555 13.22 -3.16 26.59
N TYR A 556 13.45 -2.21 25.69
CA TYR A 556 12.88 -0.87 25.79
C TYR A 556 11.35 -0.86 25.73
N MET A 557 10.76 -1.47 24.68
CA MET A 557 9.31 -1.45 24.47
C MET A 557 8.56 -2.33 25.48
N PHE A 558 8.96 -3.58 25.68
CA PHE A 558 8.28 -4.46 26.62
C PHE A 558 8.31 -3.92 28.05
N THR A 559 9.40 -3.29 28.47
CA THR A 559 9.44 -2.58 29.76
C THR A 559 8.44 -1.42 29.81
N ALA A 560 8.34 -0.60 28.76
CA ALA A 560 7.36 0.49 28.73
C ALA A 560 5.90 0.00 28.83
N PHE A 561 5.57 -1.05 28.07
CA PHE A 561 4.22 -1.60 28.01
C PHE A 561 3.86 -2.32 29.32
N ARG A 562 4.71 -3.22 29.84
CA ARG A 562 4.40 -4.00 31.06
C ARG A 562 4.19 -3.14 32.31
N ASN A 563 4.75 -1.93 32.35
CA ASN A 563 4.61 -1.00 33.47
C ASN A 563 3.30 -0.19 33.43
N ARG A 564 2.57 -0.20 32.31
CA ARG A 564 1.39 0.65 32.08
C ARG A 564 0.13 -0.14 31.73
N MET A 565 0.25 -1.42 31.39
CA MET A 565 -0.89 -2.29 31.10
C MET A 565 -0.67 -3.70 31.66
N SER A 566 -1.74 -4.50 31.70
CA SER A 566 -1.66 -5.89 32.15
C SER A 566 -0.73 -6.73 31.26
N LEU A 567 -0.10 -7.74 31.84
CA LEU A 567 0.88 -8.59 31.16
C LEU A 567 0.38 -9.17 29.81
N PRO A 568 -0.85 -9.72 29.69
CA PRO A 568 -1.32 -10.25 28.41
C PRO A 568 -1.41 -9.17 27.33
N LYS A 569 -1.83 -7.95 27.70
CA LYS A 569 -1.89 -6.81 26.77
C LYS A 569 -0.49 -6.39 26.34
N ALA A 570 0.46 -6.31 27.26
CA ALA A 570 1.84 -5.94 26.96
C ALA A 570 2.50 -6.94 25.99
N ILE A 571 2.34 -8.25 26.25
CA ILE A 571 2.83 -9.31 25.36
C ILE A 571 2.16 -9.18 23.98
N PHE A 572 0.84 -9.04 23.93
CA PHE A 572 0.09 -8.93 22.67
C PHE A 572 0.59 -7.76 21.81
N PHE A 573 0.61 -6.53 22.35
CA PHE A 573 0.99 -5.35 21.57
C PHE A 573 2.45 -5.38 21.11
N VAL A 574 3.39 -5.77 21.98
CA VAL A 574 4.81 -5.84 21.59
C VAL A 574 5.04 -6.91 20.52
N SER A 575 4.34 -8.04 20.60
CA SER A 575 4.46 -9.12 19.63
C SER A 575 3.89 -8.75 18.26
N ILE A 576 2.77 -8.02 18.24
CA ILE A 576 2.20 -7.48 17.00
C ILE A 576 3.12 -6.41 16.38
N LEU A 577 3.66 -5.50 17.19
CA LEU A 577 4.62 -4.49 16.70
C LEU A 577 5.90 -5.13 16.16
N PHE A 578 6.39 -6.19 16.82
CA PHE A 578 7.49 -7.00 16.32
C PHE A 578 7.18 -7.64 14.96
N ALA A 579 6.00 -8.24 14.82
CA ALA A 579 5.57 -8.86 13.57
C ALA A 579 5.38 -7.85 12.42
N ILE A 580 4.78 -6.69 12.69
CA ILE A 580 4.58 -5.64 11.69
C ILE A 580 5.92 -5.07 11.21
N SER A 581 6.92 -4.97 12.08
CA SER A 581 8.25 -4.47 11.71
C SER A 581 8.97 -5.32 10.63
N HIS A 582 8.54 -6.56 10.43
CA HIS A 582 9.07 -7.46 9.39
C HIS A 582 8.45 -7.21 8.00
N MET A 583 7.47 -6.30 7.88
CA MET A 583 6.91 -5.81 6.61
C MET A 583 6.40 -6.91 5.66
N SER A 584 5.98 -8.06 6.18
CA SER A 584 5.49 -9.18 5.38
C SER A 584 4.19 -9.72 5.93
N LEU A 585 3.11 -9.57 5.16
CA LEU A 585 1.76 -10.02 5.56
C LEU A 585 1.71 -11.51 5.88
N ILE A 586 2.44 -12.34 5.14
CA ILE A 586 2.51 -13.80 5.35
C ILE A 586 3.21 -14.11 6.68
N LYS A 587 4.22 -13.33 7.04
CA LYS A 587 5.00 -13.56 8.25
C LYS A 587 4.36 -12.96 9.51
N ILE A 588 3.33 -12.10 9.40
CA ILE A 588 2.76 -11.41 10.58
C ILE A 588 2.34 -12.40 11.66
N LEU A 589 1.51 -13.39 11.35
CA LEU A 589 0.94 -14.27 12.38
C LEU A 589 2.00 -15.23 12.99
N PRO A 590 2.84 -15.92 12.20
CA PRO A 590 3.94 -16.74 12.76
C PRO A 590 4.94 -15.91 13.59
N THR A 591 5.32 -14.72 13.10
CA THR A 591 6.28 -13.85 13.78
C THR A 591 5.69 -13.24 15.05
N ALA A 592 4.39 -12.95 15.09
CA ALA A 592 3.72 -12.50 16.30
C ALA A 592 3.67 -13.61 17.37
N LEU A 593 3.46 -14.87 16.97
CA LEU A 593 3.46 -16.01 17.88
C LEU A 593 4.85 -16.23 18.50
N LEU A 594 5.90 -16.25 17.67
CA LEU A 594 7.28 -16.25 18.15
C LEU A 594 7.55 -15.02 19.04
N GLY A 595 7.03 -13.88 18.60
CA GLY A 595 7.00 -12.60 19.29
C GLY A 595 6.62 -12.73 20.77
N ALA A 596 5.49 -13.38 20.98
CA ALA A 596 4.85 -13.58 22.28
C ALA A 596 5.63 -14.56 23.16
N ALA A 597 6.14 -15.64 22.58
CA ALA A 597 6.96 -16.62 23.29
C ALA A 597 8.25 -16.00 23.85
N LEU A 598 8.91 -15.18 23.03
CA LEU A 598 10.11 -14.44 23.44
C LEU A 598 9.81 -13.46 24.59
N ALA A 599 8.72 -12.69 24.49
CA ALA A 599 8.30 -11.76 25.55
C ALA A 599 7.93 -12.49 26.85
N TYR A 600 7.25 -13.64 26.74
CA TYR A 600 6.93 -14.49 27.89
C TYR A 600 8.19 -15.04 28.58
N ALA A 601 9.19 -15.47 27.80
CA ALA A 601 10.46 -15.95 28.34
C ALA A 601 11.18 -14.88 29.17
N VAL A 602 11.26 -13.63 28.66
CA VAL A 602 11.86 -12.49 29.40
C VAL A 602 11.07 -12.15 30.65
N TYR A 603 9.73 -12.19 30.60
CA TYR A 603 8.89 -11.96 31.78
C TYR A 603 9.19 -12.97 32.90
N CYS A 604 9.31 -14.25 32.55
CA CYS A 604 9.56 -15.32 33.51
C CYS A 604 11.01 -15.36 34.02
N SER A 605 11.99 -15.08 33.17
CA SER A 605 13.42 -15.16 33.50
C SER A 605 14.01 -13.85 34.06
N ASP A 606 13.31 -12.73 33.85
CA ASP A 606 13.79 -11.36 34.06
C ASP A 606 15.16 -11.10 33.39
N SER A 607 15.37 -11.77 32.25
CA SER A 607 16.62 -11.78 31.49
C SER A 607 16.38 -11.71 29.98
N ILE A 608 16.92 -10.68 29.33
CA ILE A 608 16.89 -10.56 27.86
C ILE A 608 17.66 -11.68 27.15
N PHE A 609 18.66 -12.26 27.81
CA PHE A 609 19.47 -13.34 27.22
C PHE A 609 18.64 -14.59 26.90
N THR A 610 17.53 -14.84 27.61
CA THR A 610 16.65 -15.97 27.27
C THR A 610 15.94 -15.77 25.94
N SER A 611 15.49 -14.55 25.62
CA SER A 611 14.85 -14.29 24.34
C SER A 611 15.88 -14.16 23.22
N SER A 612 17.03 -13.51 23.45
CA SER A 612 18.13 -13.48 22.49
C SER A 612 18.58 -14.88 22.09
N LEU A 613 18.70 -15.81 23.03
CA LEU A 613 19.03 -17.21 22.71
C LEU A 613 17.96 -17.87 21.83
N MET A 614 16.69 -17.75 22.21
CA MET A 614 15.58 -18.31 21.44
C MET A 614 15.50 -17.72 20.03
N HIS A 615 15.66 -16.39 19.89
CA HIS A 615 15.63 -15.69 18.61
C HIS A 615 16.83 -16.11 17.74
N PHE A 616 18.03 -16.18 18.30
CA PHE A 616 19.22 -16.66 17.62
C PHE A 616 19.03 -18.10 17.10
N LEU A 617 18.48 -19.00 17.92
CA LEU A 617 18.25 -20.38 17.51
C LEU A 617 17.21 -20.49 16.38
N ASN A 618 16.14 -19.70 16.44
CA ASN A 618 15.12 -19.67 15.39
C ASN A 618 15.71 -19.23 14.05
N ASN A 619 16.39 -18.07 14.03
CA ASN A 619 16.94 -17.52 12.80
C ASN A 619 18.15 -18.34 12.32
N GLY A 620 18.95 -18.85 13.25
CA GLY A 620 20.08 -19.74 12.96
C GLY A 620 19.62 -21.04 12.30
N PHE A 621 18.49 -21.60 12.74
CA PHE A 621 17.88 -22.76 12.09
C PHE A 621 17.40 -22.43 10.67
N SER A 622 16.80 -21.25 10.45
CA SER A 622 16.44 -20.80 9.10
C SER A 622 17.67 -20.65 8.18
N VAL A 623 18.76 -20.05 8.67
CA VAL A 623 20.02 -19.93 7.92
C VAL A 623 20.62 -21.32 7.64
N PHE A 624 20.56 -22.24 8.61
CA PHE A 624 21.04 -23.60 8.43
C PHE A 624 20.26 -24.35 7.34
N ILE A 625 18.92 -24.26 7.35
CA ILE A 625 18.09 -24.85 6.29
C ILE A 625 18.43 -24.22 4.93
N LEU A 626 18.67 -22.92 4.87
CA LEU A 626 18.96 -22.26 3.60
C LEU A 626 20.29 -22.72 2.97
N TYR A 627 21.32 -22.96 3.78
CA TYR A 627 22.65 -23.40 3.29
C TYR A 627 22.79 -24.91 3.10
N TYR A 628 22.07 -25.71 3.90
CA TYR A 628 22.26 -27.16 3.95
C TYR A 628 20.97 -27.96 3.72
N GLY A 629 19.82 -27.31 3.54
CA GLY A 629 18.51 -27.96 3.40
C GLY A 629 18.44 -28.90 2.21
N ASP A 630 19.03 -28.51 1.07
CA ASP A 630 19.11 -29.36 -0.12
C ASP A 630 19.95 -30.63 0.07
N LYS A 631 20.80 -30.67 1.10
CA LYS A 631 21.61 -31.85 1.43
C LYS A 631 20.91 -32.77 2.42
N ILE A 632 19.74 -32.39 2.94
CA ILE A 632 18.96 -33.16 3.91
C ILE A 632 17.80 -33.84 3.17
N PRO A 633 17.84 -35.18 2.95
CA PRO A 633 16.80 -35.90 2.20
C PRO A 633 15.40 -35.73 2.80
N LEU A 634 15.31 -35.62 4.13
CA LEU A 634 14.06 -35.43 4.87
C LEU A 634 13.34 -34.10 4.56
N LEU A 635 14.05 -33.11 4.00
CA LEU A 635 13.49 -31.81 3.62
C LEU A 635 13.18 -31.69 2.11
N LYS A 636 13.58 -32.69 1.31
CA LYS A 636 13.40 -32.70 -0.16
C LYS A 636 12.10 -33.34 -0.64
N GLU A 637 11.46 -34.17 0.18
CA GLU A 637 10.20 -34.80 -0.21
C GLU A 637 9.03 -33.83 -0.02
N GLU A 638 8.46 -33.34 -1.13
CA GLU A 638 7.19 -32.58 -1.20
C GLU A 638 5.97 -33.35 -0.67
N GLN A 639 6.16 -34.61 -0.25
CA GLN A 639 5.16 -35.43 0.41
C GLN A 639 5.51 -35.60 1.89
N ALA A 640 5.32 -34.53 2.68
CA ALA A 640 5.23 -34.67 4.13
C ALA A 640 3.97 -35.50 4.46
N GLN A 641 4.16 -36.81 4.61
CA GLN A 641 3.13 -37.75 5.04
C GLN A 641 2.45 -37.22 6.32
N THR A 642 1.14 -37.47 6.48
CA THR A 642 0.35 -37.13 7.67
C THR A 642 1.05 -37.35 9.03
N PRO A 643 1.89 -38.39 9.23
CA PRO A 643 2.70 -38.58 10.45
C PRO A 643 3.67 -37.43 10.77
N PHE A 644 4.27 -36.76 9.78
CA PHE A 644 5.18 -35.63 10.01
C PHE A 644 4.43 -34.42 10.57
N ILE A 645 3.28 -34.10 9.98
CA ILE A 645 2.41 -33.01 10.45
C ILE A 645 1.93 -33.30 11.87
N ILE A 646 1.48 -34.54 12.15
CA ILE A 646 1.07 -34.96 13.48
C ILE A 646 2.23 -34.81 14.48
N GLY A 647 3.44 -35.26 14.11
CA GLY A 647 4.65 -35.10 14.94
C GLY A 647 4.96 -33.63 15.26
N MET A 648 4.84 -32.75 14.27
CA MET A 648 5.03 -31.30 14.44
C MET A 648 3.96 -30.67 15.34
N VAL A 649 2.70 -31.10 15.24
CA VAL A 649 1.61 -30.64 16.12
C VAL A 649 1.87 -31.09 17.57
N VAL A 650 2.27 -32.35 17.77
CA VAL A 650 2.60 -32.88 19.09
C VAL A 650 3.79 -32.12 19.69
N LEU A 651 4.85 -31.91 18.91
CA LEU A 651 6.04 -31.15 19.34
C LEU A 651 5.67 -29.69 19.67
N ALA A 652 4.80 -29.07 18.89
CA ALA A 652 4.30 -27.72 19.13
C ALA A 652 3.57 -27.63 20.48
N VAL A 653 2.56 -28.48 20.70
CA VAL A 653 1.75 -28.46 21.92
C VAL A 653 2.58 -28.84 23.15
N ALA A 654 3.32 -29.95 23.09
CA ALA A 654 4.12 -30.44 24.20
C ALA A 654 5.26 -29.46 24.54
N GLY A 655 5.97 -28.95 23.52
CA GLY A 655 7.05 -27.99 23.70
C GLY A 655 6.57 -26.67 24.31
N ILE A 656 5.42 -26.15 23.89
CA ILE A 656 4.84 -24.93 24.47
C ILE A 656 4.44 -25.18 25.94
N LEU A 657 3.67 -26.23 26.22
CA LEU A 657 3.19 -26.49 27.58
C LEU A 657 4.33 -26.80 28.55
N LEU A 658 5.29 -27.65 28.16
CA LEU A 658 6.45 -28.00 28.98
C LEU A 658 7.39 -26.80 29.15
N GLY A 659 7.67 -26.05 28.07
CA GLY A 659 8.49 -24.85 28.10
C GLY A 659 7.91 -23.80 29.04
N MET A 660 6.60 -23.53 28.95
CA MET A 660 5.92 -22.61 29.87
C MET A 660 5.97 -23.09 31.33
N LYS A 661 5.75 -24.39 31.58
CA LYS A 661 5.84 -24.97 32.94
C LYS A 661 7.25 -24.86 33.53
N LEU A 662 8.28 -25.09 32.71
CA LEU A 662 9.67 -24.95 33.13
C LEU A 662 10.04 -23.48 33.40
N LEU A 663 9.46 -22.54 32.65
CA LEU A 663 9.68 -21.10 32.84
C LEU A 663 8.90 -20.50 34.02
N LYS A 664 7.74 -21.07 34.41
CA LYS A 664 6.96 -20.57 35.56
C LYS A 664 7.81 -20.49 36.83
N ARG A 665 7.84 -19.30 37.43
CA ARG A 665 8.53 -18.97 38.68
C ARG A 665 7.82 -19.67 39.84
N LYS A 666 8.57 -20.12 40.85
CA LYS A 666 8.04 -20.91 41.98
C LYS A 666 7.22 -20.08 42.98
N ASP A 667 7.26 -18.75 42.87
CA ASP A 667 6.70 -17.80 43.86
C ASP A 667 5.37 -17.14 43.39
N SER A 668 4.64 -17.77 42.48
CA SER A 668 3.38 -17.24 41.92
C SER A 668 2.19 -18.21 42.07
N GLU A 669 2.15 -18.95 43.18
CA GLU A 669 0.95 -19.62 43.70
C GLU A 669 0.41 -18.85 44.90
#